data_AF-A0A819R119-F1
#
_entry.id   AF-A0A819R119-F1
#
_cell.length_a   1.000
_cell.length_b   1.000
_cell.length_c   1.000
_cell.angle_alpha   90.00
_cell.angle_beta   90.00
_cell.angle_gamma   90.00
#
_symmetry.space_group_name_H-M   'P 1'
#
loop_
_entity.id
_entity.type
_entity.pdbx_description
1 polymer ?
#
loop_
_entity_poly.entity_id
_entity_poly.type
_entity_poly.pdbx_seq_one_letter_code
_entity_poly.pdbx_strand_id
1 'polypeptide(L)'
;MSDFWTQLIQYTDGIESETSDIDNPEHLLSKLLTRAEHERELLEAKFNPISIATRENLSLVSQLHNGITMTKNLLEQHEQLRIQECKLAIELKSRENEAELIAQDFRTTVKRLKSTARIIDYLHCLETLFTYSSALEKSLSTESLDESLSIYSKLSSLTELVHDTSTEHLRVYSTNLALYWYAQLKTAIELRMENVLKLIEFPYIRKMPPNVVIELFDTNRDRLKQELAYALKLRLPNNVKHDDVQSRLRFIGWKPIPLFIHMLLKGLITRFNFHFYGKQKTNDRRKPEWYLNQIITWILDHDDFLTKQLQPLIDEFSDVSPINVKVEFIRGLIELIIVKIDSEITSILSDTTLFTHYIEEILIFSQRLFEEDIDYPQDLPSCMNLLCDEIVFEKWFQVEQDVSRAKLQNIFQSPTAHQSVYERMLERNSDEIKISECAETFLTLLHAMEDRYRHVPYPSCTLRLFSLQVDLLDQFLNDLKDCLHNEQQDIDPLSKYFCSILNSIVYVADVIQQWKDRSHYQRLQYFYEEYKIFIKNNGMDNFVDENSNQIDIDSTLAQQFDLIQLNKKNDLIPASIFDHLLEQYRDEEEKNCNIIVNHIVSTLKAKSRRYINEKWSAMPNPKDYFSMNISSSAIDVLLELQTTFANLSINLLKNVSNEIRARVIKQFDEYLFNRIINDYTFNEGGAAQFLFDMNRGWSRIVNDSFSQLFNKTKRIRGNLMPSLASMNPPTETLLIYSCGAGQGALDDAQIGRNSIFTGTLLKCIQTSGEDFESLLMKITCEVRDATGGFQVPYRTSCLTGKVFLVEKPIPDANDDLPSSDDRDIKVTSTIDEEENELVQVDNNLCLNLDNSTDDDMSIQDNSTVQSYSAVQTSEDDESDDSDLKD
;
A
#
# COMPACT_ATOMS: atom_id res chain seq x y z
N MET A 1 28.52 63.07 126.41
CA MET A 1 27.92 64.42 126.35
C MET A 1 26.83 64.38 125.30
N SER A 2 25.55 64.59 125.60
CA SER A 2 24.93 64.94 126.89
C SER A 2 23.89 63.92 127.40
N ASP A 3 23.20 63.17 126.53
CA ASP A 3 21.81 62.79 126.84
C ASP A 3 21.56 61.39 127.49
N PHE A 4 22.57 60.51 127.65
CA PHE A 4 22.35 59.20 128.31
C PHE A 4 23.34 58.79 129.40
N TRP A 5 24.52 59.42 129.52
CA TRP A 5 25.37 59.20 130.72
C TRP A 5 24.73 59.72 132.03
N THR A 6 23.60 60.42 131.92
CA THR A 6 22.68 60.80 133.00
C THR A 6 21.91 59.60 133.60
N GLN A 7 21.86 58.44 132.93
CA GLN A 7 21.06 57.28 133.38
C GLN A 7 21.88 56.01 133.71
N LEU A 8 23.21 56.01 133.49
CA LEU A 8 24.08 54.90 133.93
C LEU A 8 24.73 55.14 135.31
N ILE A 9 24.01 55.77 136.25
CA ILE A 9 24.51 56.10 137.60
C ILE A 9 23.81 55.32 138.73
N GLN A 10 22.67 54.65 138.49
CA GLN A 10 21.73 54.41 139.61
C GLN A 10 21.79 53.07 140.40
N TYR A 11 22.13 51.87 139.89
CA TYR A 11 22.02 50.61 140.70
C TYR A 11 22.96 49.39 140.37
N THR A 12 23.48 48.69 141.42
CA THR A 12 24.36 47.47 141.44
C THR A 12 24.24 46.61 142.77
N ASP A 13 24.84 45.36 142.86
CA ASP A 13 25.42 44.60 144.06
C ASP A 13 24.98 43.08 144.41
N GLY A 14 25.90 42.09 144.78
CA GLY A 14 25.67 40.70 145.47
C GLY A 14 26.52 39.35 145.14
N ILE A 15 26.86 38.36 146.10
CA ILE A 15 27.92 37.19 146.12
C ILE A 15 27.70 35.98 147.22
N GLU A 16 28.27 34.72 147.52
CA GLU A 16 29.08 33.46 147.02
C GLU A 16 29.31 32.23 148.12
N SER A 17 29.87 30.96 147.83
CA SER A 17 30.78 29.97 148.67
C SER A 17 30.62 28.35 148.93
N GLU A 18 31.76 27.55 149.01
CA GLU A 18 32.30 26.29 149.80
C GLU A 18 32.10 24.67 149.71
N THR A 19 32.97 23.76 150.34
CA THR A 19 33.38 22.28 149.98
C THR A 19 33.71 21.14 151.09
N SER A 20 33.90 19.79 150.76
CA SER A 20 34.99 18.78 151.18
C SER A 20 34.74 17.26 151.65
N ASP A 21 35.81 16.40 151.63
CA ASP A 21 36.18 15.13 152.38
C ASP A 21 35.48 13.73 152.23
N ILE A 22 36.08 12.49 152.37
CA ILE A 22 37.47 11.91 152.55
C ILE A 22 37.54 10.34 152.30
N ASP A 23 38.76 9.71 152.26
CA ASP A 23 39.23 8.27 152.35
C ASP A 23 38.43 7.00 151.88
N ASN A 24 38.38 6.77 150.56
CA ASN A 24 38.54 5.48 149.83
C ASN A 24 38.26 5.80 148.34
N PRO A 25 39.15 5.51 147.36
CA PRO A 25 39.01 6.04 146.00
C PRO A 25 37.67 5.76 145.31
N GLU A 26 37.00 4.64 145.58
CA GLU A 26 35.66 4.35 145.01
C GLU A 26 34.50 5.01 145.77
N HIS A 27 34.70 5.46 147.02
CA HIS A 27 33.63 6.00 147.87
C HIS A 27 33.55 7.54 147.88
N LEU A 28 34.61 8.26 147.48
CA LEU A 28 34.56 9.73 147.41
C LEU A 28 33.74 10.24 146.22
N LEU A 29 33.71 9.49 145.11
CA LEU A 29 33.12 9.89 143.83
C LEU A 29 31.62 10.25 143.93
N SER A 30 30.87 9.57 144.80
CA SER A 30 29.43 9.79 145.01
C SER A 30 29.10 11.05 145.81
N LYS A 31 30.09 11.66 146.48
CA LYS A 31 29.84 12.61 147.58
C LYS A 31 29.89 14.09 147.18
N LEU A 32 30.45 14.40 146.01
CA LEU A 32 30.55 15.78 145.47
C LEU A 32 29.91 15.95 144.08
N LEU A 33 29.44 14.87 143.44
CA LEU A 33 28.56 14.96 142.27
C LEU A 33 27.32 15.82 142.59
N THR A 34 26.74 15.55 143.76
CA THR A 34 25.62 16.28 144.39
C THR A 34 25.88 17.77 144.65
N ARG A 35 27.15 18.21 144.68
CA ARG A 35 27.46 19.65 144.82
C ARG A 35 27.41 20.36 143.47
N ALA A 36 27.94 19.74 142.42
CA ALA A 36 27.94 20.30 141.07
C ALA A 36 26.52 20.49 140.49
N GLU A 37 25.55 19.69 140.96
CA GLU A 37 24.15 19.81 140.55
C GLU A 37 23.49 21.11 141.05
N HIS A 38 23.86 21.62 142.23
CA HIS A 38 23.22 22.80 142.83
C HIS A 38 23.63 24.12 142.16
N GLU A 39 24.90 24.26 141.75
CA GLU A 39 25.37 25.44 141.01
C GLU A 39 24.71 25.54 139.61
N ARG A 40 24.12 24.45 139.09
CA ARG A 40 23.43 24.42 137.79
C ARG A 40 22.08 25.15 137.82
N GLU A 41 21.29 25.05 138.89
CA GLU A 41 19.97 25.69 138.98
C GLU A 41 20.06 27.23 138.96
N LEU A 42 21.14 27.79 139.53
CA LEU A 42 21.43 29.23 139.54
C LEU A 42 21.68 29.81 138.13
N LEU A 43 22.06 28.98 137.15
CA LEU A 43 22.22 29.40 135.75
C LEU A 43 20.88 29.47 135.00
N GLU A 44 19.90 28.63 135.34
CA GLU A 44 18.62 28.57 134.64
C GLU A 44 17.70 29.77 134.99
N ALA A 45 17.71 30.21 136.26
CA ALA A 45 16.82 31.27 136.75
C ALA A 45 16.99 32.64 136.04
N LYS A 46 18.19 32.96 135.54
CA LYS A 46 18.50 34.24 134.88
C LYS A 46 18.14 34.28 133.38
N PHE A 47 17.66 33.18 132.81
CA PHE A 47 17.52 32.99 131.36
C PHE A 47 16.18 33.51 130.76
N ASN A 48 15.20 33.88 131.58
CA ASN A 48 13.78 33.85 131.19
C ASN A 48 13.19 35.12 130.51
N PRO A 49 13.31 36.37 131.05
CA PRO A 49 12.29 37.40 130.77
C PRO A 49 12.32 38.18 129.44
N ILE A 50 13.46 38.35 128.76
CA ILE A 50 13.55 39.17 127.52
C ILE A 50 13.26 38.34 126.24
N SER A 51 12.84 37.08 126.44
CA SER A 51 12.35 36.07 125.48
C SER A 51 11.09 36.46 124.66
N ILE A 52 10.76 37.76 124.57
CA ILE A 52 9.48 38.26 124.05
C ILE A 52 9.69 39.24 122.88
N ALA A 53 10.55 40.26 123.02
CA ALA A 53 10.79 41.24 121.93
C ALA A 53 11.49 40.62 120.71
N THR A 54 12.20 39.51 120.91
CA THR A 54 12.82 38.70 119.84
C THR A 54 11.81 37.87 119.04
N ARG A 55 10.60 37.65 119.56
CA ARG A 55 9.73 36.52 119.18
C ARG A 55 9.01 36.68 117.85
N GLU A 56 8.71 37.90 117.42
CA GLU A 56 8.04 38.16 116.13
C GLU A 56 9.04 38.26 114.97
N ASN A 57 10.23 38.85 115.19
CA ASN A 57 11.27 38.89 114.16
C ASN A 57 11.98 37.53 113.96
N LEU A 58 12.06 36.66 114.98
CA LEU A 58 12.70 35.36 114.80
C LEU A 58 11.97 34.43 113.81
N SER A 59 10.64 34.54 113.63
CA SER A 59 9.94 33.68 112.67
C SER A 59 10.33 34.02 111.23
N LEU A 60 10.33 35.32 110.88
CA LEU A 60 10.73 35.81 109.58
C LEU A 60 12.24 35.62 109.34
N VAL A 61 13.09 35.89 110.34
CA VAL A 61 14.54 35.69 110.22
C VAL A 61 14.90 34.21 110.11
N SER A 62 14.25 33.30 110.84
CA SER A 62 14.51 31.86 110.71
C SER A 62 13.96 31.27 109.41
N GLN A 63 12.78 31.71 108.93
CA GLN A 63 12.29 31.32 107.60
C GLN A 63 13.19 31.85 106.48
N LEU A 64 13.63 33.11 106.55
CA LEU A 64 14.55 33.68 105.57
C LEU A 64 15.93 33.03 105.64
N HIS A 65 16.48 32.76 106.83
CA HIS A 65 17.76 32.09 107.00
C HIS A 65 17.72 30.63 106.54
N ASN A 66 16.64 29.90 106.86
CA ASN A 66 16.44 28.54 106.34
C ASN A 66 16.26 28.55 104.81
N GLY A 67 15.54 29.54 104.26
CA GLY A 67 15.42 29.74 102.81
C GLY A 67 16.74 30.06 102.12
N ILE A 68 17.58 30.92 102.72
CA ILE A 68 18.93 31.26 102.23
C ILE A 68 19.89 30.07 102.34
N THR A 69 19.84 29.31 103.43
CA THR A 69 20.69 28.12 103.63
C THR A 69 20.23 26.97 102.73
N MET A 70 18.93 26.77 102.54
CA MET A 70 18.39 25.79 101.61
C MET A 70 18.68 26.16 100.15
N THR A 71 18.58 27.44 99.77
CA THR A 71 18.97 27.89 98.42
C THR A 71 20.49 27.84 98.21
N LYS A 72 21.33 28.06 99.23
CA LYS A 72 22.78 27.78 99.14
C LYS A 72 23.07 26.30 98.94
N ASN A 73 22.46 25.42 99.73
CA ASN A 73 22.65 23.97 99.57
C ASN A 73 22.14 23.47 98.20
N LEU A 74 21.02 24.02 97.71
CA LEU A 74 20.52 23.76 96.36
C LEU A 74 21.45 24.32 95.28
N LEU A 75 22.10 25.46 95.50
CA LEU A 75 23.09 26.03 94.58
C LEU A 75 24.36 25.17 94.52
N GLU A 76 24.88 24.72 95.67
CA GLU A 76 26.01 23.78 95.73
C GLU A 76 25.67 22.43 95.09
N GLN A 77 24.47 21.89 95.34
CA GLN A 77 23.98 20.68 94.67
C GLN A 77 23.82 20.90 93.16
N HIS A 78 23.33 22.06 92.71
CA HIS A 78 23.20 22.40 91.29
C HIS A 78 24.58 22.57 90.63
N GLU A 79 25.58 23.15 91.30
CA GLU A 79 26.96 23.19 90.80
C GLU A 79 27.59 21.79 90.74
N GLN A 80 27.40 20.95 91.76
CA GLN A 80 27.86 19.56 91.76
C GLN A 80 27.20 18.74 90.64
N LEU A 81 25.89 18.89 90.43
CA LEU A 81 25.16 18.26 89.33
C LEU A 81 25.65 18.77 87.97
N ARG A 82 25.86 20.08 87.78
CA ARG A 82 26.44 20.64 86.55
C ARG A 82 27.87 20.15 86.29
N ILE A 83 28.66 19.92 87.35
CA ILE A 83 30.00 19.32 87.24
C ILE A 83 29.92 17.83 86.87
N GLN A 84 28.95 17.08 87.42
CA GLN A 84 28.69 15.69 87.04
C GLN A 84 28.17 15.57 85.60
N GLU A 85 27.24 16.43 85.19
CA GLU A 85 26.71 16.54 83.83
C GLU A 85 27.83 16.88 82.83
N CYS A 86 28.70 17.84 83.16
CA CYS A 86 29.86 18.18 82.33
C CYS A 86 30.85 17.02 82.21
N LYS A 87 31.11 16.28 83.30
CA LYS A 87 31.94 15.06 83.25
C LYS A 87 31.32 13.96 82.41
N LEU A 88 30.02 13.69 82.58
CA LEU A 88 29.26 12.72 81.79
C LEU A 88 29.23 13.11 80.31
N ALA A 89 29.06 14.40 79.98
CA ALA A 89 29.12 14.89 78.60
C ALA A 89 30.50 14.68 77.97
N ILE A 90 31.59 14.90 78.73
CA ILE A 90 32.97 14.64 78.26
C ILE A 90 33.21 13.13 78.07
N GLU A 91 32.78 12.28 79.01
CA GLU A 91 32.95 10.82 78.90
C GLU A 91 32.06 10.21 77.80
N LEU A 92 30.84 10.72 77.61
CA LEU A 92 30.00 10.37 76.47
C LEU A 92 30.67 10.78 75.16
N LYS A 93 31.24 11.99 75.08
CA LYS A 93 31.95 12.45 73.86
C LYS A 93 33.23 11.65 73.59
N SER A 94 33.97 11.21 74.62
CA SER A 94 35.14 10.34 74.41
C SER A 94 34.71 8.96 73.92
N ARG A 95 33.67 8.35 74.52
CA ARG A 95 33.13 7.06 74.06
C ARG A 95 32.47 7.14 72.68
N GLU A 96 31.85 8.26 72.32
CA GLU A 96 31.35 8.52 70.96
C GLU A 96 32.49 8.56 69.94
N ASN A 97 33.58 9.27 70.27
CA ASN A 97 34.78 9.33 69.41
C ASN A 97 35.48 7.95 69.31
N GLU A 98 35.58 7.20 70.40
CA GLU A 98 36.11 5.83 70.42
C GLU A 98 35.22 4.88 69.60
N ALA A 99 33.90 4.97 69.73
CA ALA A 99 32.95 4.18 68.96
C ALA A 99 33.00 4.50 67.47
N GLU A 100 33.15 5.77 67.08
CA GLU A 100 33.26 6.15 65.66
C GLU A 100 34.64 5.79 65.08
N LEU A 101 35.72 5.81 65.88
CA LEU A 101 37.02 5.21 65.50
C LEU A 101 36.89 3.71 65.23
N ILE A 102 36.27 2.96 66.15
CA ILE A 102 36.02 1.52 65.97
C ILE A 102 35.10 1.27 64.77
N ALA A 103 34.07 2.10 64.55
CA ALA A 103 33.21 2.01 63.38
C ALA A 103 33.96 2.33 62.08
N GLN A 104 34.90 3.28 62.09
CA GLN A 104 35.75 3.61 60.96
C GLN A 104 36.72 2.46 60.63
N ASP A 105 37.36 1.85 61.63
CA ASP A 105 38.22 0.67 61.45
C ASP A 105 37.42 -0.58 61.03
N PHE A 106 36.18 -0.74 61.48
CA PHE A 106 35.28 -1.77 60.97
C PHE A 106 34.91 -1.50 59.51
N ARG A 107 34.57 -0.25 59.14
CA ARG A 107 34.28 0.15 57.75
C ARG A 107 35.49 -0.04 56.83
N THR A 108 36.72 0.25 57.26
CA THR A 108 37.93 -0.01 56.46
C THR A 108 38.23 -1.50 56.36
N THR A 109 38.03 -2.27 57.44
CA THR A 109 38.21 -3.74 57.44
C THR A 109 37.20 -4.43 56.53
N VAL A 110 35.92 -4.02 56.54
CA VAL A 110 34.89 -4.51 55.62
C VAL A 110 35.19 -4.11 54.16
N LYS A 111 35.70 -2.89 53.91
CA LYS A 111 36.18 -2.50 52.57
C LYS A 111 37.34 -3.39 52.10
N ARG A 112 38.33 -3.66 52.97
CA ARG A 112 39.44 -4.57 52.68
C ARG A 112 38.95 -5.98 52.38
N LEU A 113 38.08 -6.55 53.22
CA LEU A 113 37.51 -7.89 53.04
C LEU A 113 36.76 -8.01 51.71
N LYS A 114 35.95 -7.01 51.34
CA LYS A 114 35.28 -6.95 50.03
C LYS A 114 36.28 -6.82 48.86
N SER A 115 37.40 -6.12 49.03
CA SER A 115 38.44 -6.05 48.00
C SER A 115 39.19 -7.37 47.83
N THR A 116 39.51 -8.09 48.92
CA THR A 116 40.14 -9.42 48.85
C THR A 116 39.19 -10.47 48.29
N ALA A 117 37.88 -10.42 48.60
CA ALA A 117 36.88 -11.29 47.98
C ALA A 117 36.89 -11.14 46.46
N ARG A 118 36.77 -9.89 45.94
CA ARG A 118 36.85 -9.60 44.50
C ARG A 118 38.13 -10.09 43.82
N ILE A 119 39.27 -10.07 44.54
CA ILE A 119 40.55 -10.60 44.01
C ILE A 119 40.49 -12.14 43.94
N ILE A 120 39.90 -12.81 44.94
CA ILE A 120 39.68 -14.26 44.91
C ILE A 120 38.72 -14.64 43.78
N ASP A 121 37.60 -13.94 43.63
CA ASP A 121 36.61 -14.15 42.57
C ASP A 121 37.26 -14.01 41.17
N TYR A 122 38.09 -12.97 40.99
CA TYR A 122 38.86 -12.72 39.76
C TYR A 122 39.89 -13.82 39.47
N LEU A 123 40.64 -14.26 40.48
CA LEU A 123 41.63 -15.33 40.34
C LEU A 123 40.97 -16.68 40.04
N HIS A 124 39.84 -16.98 40.67
CA HIS A 124 39.08 -18.20 40.39
C HIS A 124 38.47 -18.18 38.97
N CYS A 125 38.02 -17.01 38.49
CA CYS A 125 37.62 -16.85 37.10
C CYS A 125 38.78 -17.15 36.12
N LEU A 126 39.97 -16.60 36.36
CA LEU A 126 41.17 -16.93 35.58
C LEU A 126 41.56 -18.42 35.66
N GLU A 127 41.43 -19.04 36.83
CA GLU A 127 41.67 -20.49 37.02
C GLU A 127 40.69 -21.34 36.21
N THR A 128 39.40 -20.98 36.17
CA THR A 128 38.40 -21.68 35.34
C THR A 128 38.63 -21.48 33.84
N LEU A 129 39.01 -20.27 33.40
CA LEU A 129 39.41 -19.99 32.02
C LEU A 129 40.63 -20.82 31.61
N PHE A 130 41.66 -20.88 32.46
CA PHE A 130 42.84 -21.70 32.22
C PHE A 130 42.51 -23.21 32.20
N THR A 131 41.66 -23.67 33.13
CA THR A 131 41.19 -25.06 33.20
C THR A 131 40.44 -25.48 31.93
N TYR A 132 39.55 -24.63 31.41
CA TYR A 132 38.90 -24.89 30.12
C TYR A 132 39.89 -24.86 28.96
N SER A 133 40.88 -23.95 28.96
CA SER A 133 41.93 -23.90 27.94
C SER A 133 42.77 -25.19 27.89
N SER A 134 43.28 -25.65 29.04
CA SER A 134 44.05 -26.91 29.09
C SER A 134 43.19 -28.15 28.84
N ALA A 135 41.90 -28.10 29.15
CA ALA A 135 40.96 -29.17 28.79
C ALA A 135 40.72 -29.24 27.27
N LEU A 136 40.58 -28.08 26.60
CA LEU A 136 40.47 -27.99 25.14
C LEU A 136 41.74 -28.45 24.42
N GLU A 137 42.91 -28.01 24.89
CA GLU A 137 44.21 -28.44 24.38
C GLU A 137 44.35 -29.97 24.44
N LYS A 138 43.93 -30.57 25.57
CA LYS A 138 43.92 -32.02 25.75
C LYS A 138 42.89 -32.73 24.86
N SER A 139 41.64 -32.26 24.81
CA SER A 139 40.57 -32.94 24.06
C SER A 139 40.82 -32.90 22.55
N LEU A 140 41.35 -31.78 22.05
CA LEU A 140 41.77 -31.61 20.66
C LEU A 140 42.99 -32.51 20.32
N SER A 141 43.95 -32.64 21.24
CA SER A 141 45.07 -33.59 21.12
C SER A 141 44.65 -35.07 21.10
N THR A 142 43.42 -35.37 21.53
CA THR A 142 42.79 -36.70 21.43
C THR A 142 41.73 -36.80 20.33
N GLU A 143 41.69 -35.84 19.40
CA GLU A 143 40.73 -35.74 18.27
C GLU A 143 39.23 -35.74 18.67
N SER A 144 38.93 -35.50 19.95
CA SER A 144 37.60 -35.59 20.55
C SER A 144 36.81 -34.29 20.39
N LEU A 145 36.20 -34.09 19.22
CA LEU A 145 35.50 -32.83 18.92
C LEU A 145 34.21 -32.62 19.71
N ASP A 146 33.43 -33.66 20.05
CA ASP A 146 32.22 -33.49 20.89
C ASP A 146 32.56 -33.00 22.31
N GLU A 147 33.62 -33.55 22.92
CA GLU A 147 34.11 -33.05 24.22
C GLU A 147 34.66 -31.63 24.08
N SER A 148 35.44 -31.36 23.02
CA SER A 148 36.00 -30.03 22.77
C SER A 148 34.91 -28.97 22.60
N LEU A 149 33.85 -29.24 21.83
CA LEU A 149 32.70 -28.35 21.67
C LEU A 149 31.89 -28.21 22.98
N SER A 150 31.79 -29.27 23.79
CA SER A 150 31.15 -29.24 25.12
C SER A 150 31.95 -28.44 26.16
N ILE A 151 33.27 -28.34 26.03
CA ILE A 151 34.09 -27.45 26.87
C ILE A 151 34.02 -26.02 26.33
N TYR A 152 34.09 -25.84 25.01
CA TYR A 152 34.04 -24.54 24.36
C TYR A 152 32.70 -23.80 24.59
N SER A 153 31.57 -24.50 24.62
CA SER A 153 30.28 -23.88 24.95
C SER A 153 30.27 -23.29 26.37
N LYS A 154 30.91 -23.96 27.34
CA LYS A 154 31.07 -23.46 28.72
C LYS A 154 32.02 -22.26 28.79
N LEU A 155 33.12 -22.30 28.03
CA LEU A 155 34.03 -21.16 27.85
C LEU A 155 33.31 -19.94 27.27
N SER A 156 32.42 -20.16 26.28
CA SER A 156 31.61 -19.11 25.66
C SER A 156 30.59 -18.52 26.63
N SER A 157 29.81 -19.35 27.34
CA SER A 157 28.87 -18.90 28.37
C SER A 157 29.54 -18.10 29.49
N LEU A 158 30.75 -18.49 29.90
CA LEU A 158 31.54 -17.73 30.88
C LEU A 158 32.07 -16.41 30.29
N THR A 159 32.45 -16.40 29.01
CA THR A 159 32.90 -15.18 28.29
C THR A 159 31.76 -14.17 28.10
N GLU A 160 30.51 -14.63 27.97
CA GLU A 160 29.32 -13.79 28.02
C GLU A 160 29.11 -13.20 29.42
N LEU A 161 29.10 -14.03 30.47
CA LEU A 161 28.92 -13.59 31.85
C LEU A 161 30.01 -12.59 32.32
N VAL A 162 31.25 -12.72 31.81
CA VAL A 162 32.35 -11.80 32.11
C VAL A 162 32.19 -10.43 31.41
N HIS A 163 31.37 -10.31 30.36
CA HIS A 163 31.25 -9.09 29.56
C HIS A 163 30.77 -7.89 30.37
N ASP A 164 29.71 -8.11 31.17
CA ASP A 164 29.05 -7.08 31.96
C ASP A 164 29.87 -6.67 33.21
N THR A 165 31.03 -7.30 33.41
CA THR A 165 31.93 -6.96 34.52
C THR A 165 32.72 -5.67 34.22
N SER A 166 32.95 -4.88 35.26
CA SER A 166 33.84 -3.71 35.21
C SER A 166 35.33 -4.05 35.06
N THR A 167 35.69 -5.35 34.95
CA THR A 167 37.08 -5.83 34.89
C THR A 167 37.55 -5.99 33.45
N GLU A 168 38.02 -4.88 32.86
CA GLU A 168 38.47 -4.79 31.46
C GLU A 168 39.49 -5.87 31.07
N HIS A 169 40.56 -6.06 31.84
CA HIS A 169 41.58 -7.06 31.51
C HIS A 169 41.03 -8.50 31.49
N LEU A 170 40.08 -8.83 32.36
CA LEU A 170 39.45 -10.15 32.38
C LEU A 170 38.56 -10.35 31.15
N ARG A 171 37.76 -9.34 30.80
CA ARG A 171 36.90 -9.33 29.60
C ARG A 171 37.72 -9.43 28.30
N VAL A 172 38.80 -8.67 28.18
CA VAL A 172 39.70 -8.75 27.01
C VAL A 172 40.37 -10.12 26.95
N TYR A 173 40.83 -10.67 28.08
CA TYR A 173 41.43 -12.00 28.12
C TYR A 173 40.44 -13.12 27.78
N SER A 174 39.23 -13.13 28.36
CA SER A 174 38.20 -14.14 28.06
C SER A 174 37.76 -14.09 26.60
N THR A 175 37.53 -12.88 26.05
CA THR A 175 37.22 -12.69 24.63
C THR A 175 38.35 -13.21 23.74
N ASN A 176 39.59 -12.82 23.98
CA ASN A 176 40.73 -13.28 23.17
C ASN A 176 40.95 -14.80 23.27
N LEU A 177 40.69 -15.41 24.44
CA LEU A 177 40.78 -16.85 24.64
C LEU A 177 39.66 -17.60 23.92
N ALA A 178 38.42 -17.10 23.96
CA ALA A 178 37.29 -17.66 23.21
C ALA A 178 37.49 -17.51 21.70
N LEU A 179 38.06 -16.39 21.23
CA LEU A 179 38.43 -16.16 19.83
C LEU A 179 39.52 -17.13 19.36
N TYR A 180 40.57 -17.32 20.16
CA TYR A 180 41.63 -18.29 19.88
C TYR A 180 41.08 -19.71 19.73
N TRP A 181 40.29 -20.18 20.71
CA TRP A 181 39.72 -21.54 20.65
C TRP A 181 38.65 -21.71 19.56
N TYR A 182 37.87 -20.66 19.25
CA TYR A 182 37.00 -20.65 18.08
C TYR A 182 37.78 -20.91 16.79
N ALA A 183 38.91 -20.20 16.59
CA ALA A 183 39.74 -20.37 15.41
C ALA A 183 40.32 -21.80 15.30
N GLN A 184 40.86 -22.36 16.39
CA GLN A 184 41.41 -23.73 16.38
C GLN A 184 40.31 -24.77 16.05
N LEU A 185 39.15 -24.68 16.70
CA LEU A 185 38.03 -25.62 16.47
C LEU A 185 37.44 -25.45 15.06
N LYS A 186 37.33 -24.22 14.57
CA LYS A 186 36.92 -23.91 13.20
C LYS A 186 37.86 -24.60 12.20
N THR A 187 39.18 -24.42 12.32
CA THR A 187 40.15 -25.06 11.40
C THR A 187 40.09 -26.59 11.47
N ALA A 188 39.89 -27.18 12.65
CA ALA A 188 39.74 -28.63 12.80
C ALA A 188 38.47 -29.18 12.11
N ILE A 189 37.32 -28.49 12.26
CA ILE A 189 36.07 -28.87 11.60
C ILE A 189 36.14 -28.59 10.09
N GLU A 190 36.73 -27.47 9.66
CA GLU A 190 36.93 -27.16 8.24
C GLU A 190 37.76 -28.24 7.54
N LEU A 191 38.81 -28.77 8.18
CA LEU A 191 39.62 -29.85 7.62
C LEU A 191 38.83 -31.16 7.47
N ARG A 192 38.04 -31.54 8.48
CA ARG A 192 37.19 -32.74 8.43
C ARG A 192 36.08 -32.60 7.38
N MET A 193 35.38 -31.46 7.37
CA MET A 193 34.37 -31.13 6.38
C MET A 193 34.96 -31.17 4.96
N GLU A 194 36.12 -30.55 4.71
CA GLU A 194 36.76 -30.56 3.39
C GLU A 194 37.15 -31.98 2.94
N ASN A 195 37.48 -32.89 3.86
CA ASN A 195 37.71 -34.29 3.53
C ASN A 195 36.41 -35.03 3.18
N VAL A 196 35.28 -34.73 3.82
CA VAL A 196 33.96 -35.30 3.46
C VAL A 196 33.47 -34.73 2.12
N LEU A 197 33.61 -33.42 1.87
CA LEU A 197 33.21 -32.80 0.60
C LEU A 197 34.00 -33.37 -0.60
N LYS A 198 35.28 -33.69 -0.42
CA LYS A 198 36.10 -34.40 -1.42
C LYS A 198 35.58 -35.81 -1.73
N LEU A 199 35.00 -36.53 -0.75
CA LEU A 199 34.45 -37.87 -0.94
C LEU A 199 33.10 -37.87 -1.69
N ILE A 200 32.42 -36.72 -1.74
CA ILE A 200 31.19 -36.52 -2.52
C ILE A 200 31.40 -35.65 -3.77
N GLU A 201 32.66 -35.44 -4.17
CA GLU A 201 33.10 -34.61 -5.31
C GLU A 201 32.52 -33.16 -5.33
N PHE A 202 32.21 -32.61 -4.15
CA PHE A 202 31.64 -31.27 -4.00
C PHE A 202 32.74 -30.19 -3.89
N PRO A 203 32.59 -29.00 -4.52
CA PRO A 203 31.46 -28.57 -5.36
C PRO A 203 31.52 -29.11 -6.80
N TYR A 204 30.35 -29.27 -7.41
CA TYR A 204 30.17 -29.83 -8.74
C TYR A 204 30.63 -28.84 -9.82
N ILE A 205 31.87 -29.01 -10.28
CA ILE A 205 32.49 -28.21 -11.35
C ILE A 205 31.93 -28.59 -12.75
N ARG A 206 31.22 -29.73 -12.84
CA ARG A 206 30.48 -30.19 -14.01
C ARG A 206 29.22 -30.91 -13.52
N LYS A 207 28.11 -30.79 -14.25
CA LYS A 207 26.85 -31.47 -13.93
C LYS A 207 27.04 -32.99 -13.98
N MET A 208 26.99 -33.65 -12.82
CA MET A 208 27.15 -35.10 -12.68
C MET A 208 25.81 -35.83 -12.89
N PRO A 209 25.81 -37.13 -13.28
CA PRO A 209 24.58 -37.92 -13.34
C PRO A 209 23.95 -38.04 -11.94
N PRO A 210 22.65 -37.76 -11.75
CA PRO A 210 22.03 -37.73 -10.42
C PRO A 210 22.25 -39.00 -9.58
N ASN A 211 22.22 -40.17 -10.23
CA ASN A 211 22.45 -41.47 -9.57
C ASN A 211 23.82 -41.54 -8.87
N VAL A 212 24.87 -40.97 -9.48
CA VAL A 212 26.24 -40.96 -8.91
C VAL A 212 26.33 -40.00 -7.73
N VAL A 213 25.67 -38.84 -7.83
CA VAL A 213 25.59 -37.87 -6.71
C VAL A 213 24.87 -38.49 -5.50
N ILE A 214 23.78 -39.22 -5.74
CA ILE A 214 23.03 -39.95 -4.70
C ILE A 214 23.89 -41.06 -4.08
N GLU A 215 24.55 -41.91 -4.88
CA GLU A 215 25.39 -43.01 -4.39
C GLU A 215 26.56 -42.51 -3.52
N LEU A 216 27.25 -41.45 -3.96
CA LEU A 216 28.35 -40.84 -3.20
C LEU A 216 27.85 -40.17 -1.91
N PHE A 217 26.70 -39.49 -1.97
CA PHE A 217 26.05 -38.86 -0.82
C PHE A 217 25.62 -39.89 0.23
N ASP A 218 24.84 -40.91 -0.15
CA ASP A 218 24.34 -41.94 0.77
C ASP A 218 25.49 -42.69 1.45
N THR A 219 26.55 -43.00 0.71
CA THR A 219 27.79 -43.62 1.24
C THR A 219 28.48 -42.77 2.32
N ASN A 220 28.28 -41.44 2.33
CA ASN A 220 28.91 -40.52 3.27
C ASN A 220 27.92 -39.73 4.16
N ARG A 221 26.62 -40.03 4.08
CA ARG A 221 25.53 -39.25 4.69
C ARG A 221 25.75 -38.99 6.18
N ASP A 222 26.07 -40.03 6.94
CA ASP A 222 26.26 -39.92 8.39
C ASP A 222 27.54 -39.17 8.77
N ARG A 223 28.59 -39.24 7.93
CA ARG A 223 29.82 -38.43 8.11
C ARG A 223 29.51 -36.96 7.90
N LEU A 224 28.86 -36.63 6.79
CA LEU A 224 28.44 -35.26 6.47
C LEU A 224 27.52 -34.71 7.58
N LYS A 225 26.53 -35.50 8.01
CA LYS A 225 25.65 -35.17 9.14
C LYS A 225 26.43 -34.87 10.43
N GLN A 226 27.48 -35.65 10.74
CA GLN A 226 28.32 -35.41 11.92
C GLN A 226 29.12 -34.10 11.82
N GLU A 227 29.75 -33.82 10.68
CA GLU A 227 30.51 -32.56 10.50
C GLU A 227 29.57 -31.33 10.46
N LEU A 228 28.37 -31.45 9.89
CA LEU A 228 27.34 -30.41 9.94
C LEU A 228 26.89 -30.14 11.38
N ALA A 229 26.68 -31.18 12.19
CA ALA A 229 26.37 -31.03 13.60
C ALA A 229 27.47 -30.27 14.36
N TYR A 230 28.75 -30.50 14.03
CA TYR A 230 29.87 -29.74 14.61
C TYR A 230 29.87 -28.27 14.18
N ALA A 231 29.65 -28.00 12.88
CA ALA A 231 29.59 -26.64 12.35
C ALA A 231 28.38 -25.83 12.87
N LEU A 232 27.26 -26.49 13.21
CA LEU A 232 26.07 -25.86 13.81
C LEU A 232 26.21 -25.64 15.34
N LYS A 233 26.97 -26.51 16.03
CA LYS A 233 27.34 -26.39 17.45
C LYS A 233 28.35 -25.27 17.70
N LEU A 234 29.32 -25.07 16.80
CA LEU A 234 30.37 -24.06 16.98
C LEU A 234 29.82 -22.65 16.68
N ARG A 235 29.67 -21.83 17.72
CA ARG A 235 29.17 -20.45 17.64
C ARG A 235 30.07 -19.51 18.42
N LEU A 236 30.28 -18.30 17.92
CA LEU A 236 30.93 -17.24 18.69
C LEU A 236 30.05 -16.82 19.89
N PRO A 237 30.64 -16.37 21.01
CA PRO A 237 29.89 -15.77 22.12
C PRO A 237 29.09 -14.55 21.64
N ASN A 238 27.84 -14.41 22.08
CA ASN A 238 26.88 -13.41 21.59
C ASN A 238 27.36 -11.95 21.75
N ASN A 239 28.24 -11.73 22.71
CA ASN A 239 28.85 -10.45 23.06
C ASN A 239 30.12 -10.11 22.24
N VAL A 240 30.65 -11.04 21.44
CA VAL A 240 31.92 -10.88 20.73
C VAL A 240 31.68 -10.51 19.27
N LYS A 241 31.78 -9.20 18.99
CA LYS A 241 31.86 -8.68 17.62
C LYS A 241 33.25 -9.00 17.04
N HIS A 242 33.36 -10.10 16.31
CA HIS A 242 34.56 -10.45 15.55
C HIS A 242 34.61 -9.66 14.25
N ASP A 243 35.60 -8.78 14.03
CA ASP A 243 35.67 -7.97 12.80
C ASP A 243 35.96 -8.82 11.55
N ASP A 244 36.96 -9.70 11.65
CA ASP A 244 37.33 -10.62 10.56
C ASP A 244 36.28 -11.75 10.35
N VAL A 245 36.29 -12.37 9.16
CA VAL A 245 35.56 -13.59 8.71
C VAL A 245 34.18 -13.88 9.33
N GLN A 246 33.06 -13.89 8.58
CA GLN A 246 32.91 -14.48 7.25
C GLN A 246 32.00 -13.70 6.28
N SER A 247 31.54 -12.49 6.64
CA SER A 247 30.68 -11.69 5.76
C SER A 247 30.98 -10.19 5.81
N ARG A 248 31.39 -9.62 4.65
CA ARG A 248 31.46 -8.16 4.42
C ARG A 248 30.07 -7.52 4.32
N LEU A 249 29.03 -8.34 4.11
CA LEU A 249 27.60 -7.99 4.24
C LEU A 249 27.24 -7.23 5.53
N ARG A 250 28.10 -7.25 6.56
CA ARG A 250 27.92 -6.45 7.79
C ARG A 250 28.00 -4.93 7.60
N PHE A 251 28.48 -4.42 6.47
CA PHE A 251 28.35 -2.99 6.14
C PHE A 251 26.89 -2.50 6.10
N ILE A 252 25.93 -3.40 5.87
CA ILE A 252 24.49 -3.06 5.74
C ILE A 252 23.67 -3.77 6.84
N GLY A 253 24.31 -4.10 7.98
CA GLY A 253 23.63 -4.63 9.18
C GLY A 253 23.06 -6.07 9.06
N TRP A 254 23.37 -6.78 7.98
CA TRP A 254 22.76 -8.08 7.65
C TRP A 254 23.27 -9.25 8.51
N LYS A 255 22.43 -10.29 8.63
CA LYS A 255 22.78 -11.56 9.32
C LYS A 255 24.01 -12.21 8.66
N PRO A 256 25.03 -12.66 9.42
CA PRO A 256 26.19 -13.35 8.86
C PRO A 256 25.79 -14.69 8.23
N ILE A 257 26.55 -15.14 7.23
CA ILE A 257 26.36 -16.45 6.59
C ILE A 257 26.73 -17.57 7.58
N PRO A 258 25.95 -18.66 7.71
CA PRO A 258 26.28 -19.79 8.56
C PRO A 258 27.63 -20.44 8.22
N LEU A 259 28.39 -20.85 9.24
CA LEU A 259 29.73 -21.42 9.09
C LEU A 259 29.76 -22.62 8.11
N PHE A 260 28.77 -23.50 8.16
CA PHE A 260 28.69 -24.67 7.26
C PHE A 260 28.46 -24.28 5.80
N ILE A 261 27.72 -23.20 5.53
CA ILE A 261 27.53 -22.67 4.18
C ILE A 261 28.85 -22.10 3.66
N HIS A 262 29.61 -21.37 4.49
CA HIS A 262 30.93 -20.89 4.10
C HIS A 262 31.93 -22.03 3.83
N MET A 263 31.83 -23.14 4.57
CA MET A 263 32.63 -24.36 4.29
C MET A 263 32.32 -24.95 2.91
N LEU A 264 31.03 -25.04 2.52
CA LEU A 264 30.60 -25.48 1.20
C LEU A 264 31.11 -24.53 0.10
N LEU A 265 30.96 -23.22 0.32
CA LEU A 265 31.36 -22.20 -0.65
C LEU A 265 32.88 -22.13 -0.86
N LYS A 266 33.72 -22.57 0.10
CA LYS A 266 35.20 -22.50 0.05
C LYS A 266 35.81 -22.90 -1.30
N GLY A 267 35.32 -23.96 -1.94
CA GLY A 267 35.78 -24.40 -3.27
C GLY A 267 35.41 -23.42 -4.39
N LEU A 268 34.18 -22.92 -4.39
CA LEU A 268 33.67 -21.93 -5.35
C LEU A 268 34.33 -20.55 -5.15
N ILE A 269 34.52 -20.11 -3.90
CA ILE A 269 35.28 -18.90 -3.54
C ILE A 269 36.70 -18.96 -4.11
N THR A 270 37.39 -20.10 -3.94
CA THR A 270 38.75 -20.31 -4.48
C THR A 270 38.77 -20.23 -6.01
N ARG A 271 37.76 -20.81 -6.67
CA ARG A 271 37.59 -20.76 -8.13
C ARG A 271 37.26 -19.35 -8.64
N PHE A 272 36.37 -18.64 -7.96
CA PHE A 272 36.01 -17.25 -8.26
C PHE A 272 37.23 -16.33 -8.15
N ASN A 273 37.98 -16.45 -7.05
CA ASN A 273 39.22 -15.69 -6.82
C ASN A 273 40.31 -16.01 -7.85
N PHE A 274 40.37 -17.25 -8.36
CA PHE A 274 41.30 -17.60 -9.43
C PHE A 274 40.93 -16.97 -10.77
N HIS A 275 39.64 -16.93 -11.14
CA HIS A 275 39.19 -16.46 -12.46
C HIS A 275 38.96 -14.94 -12.55
N PHE A 276 38.40 -14.33 -11.51
CA PHE A 276 37.89 -12.95 -11.55
C PHE A 276 38.73 -11.95 -10.74
N TYR A 277 39.93 -12.35 -10.34
CA TYR A 277 40.95 -11.46 -9.77
C TYR A 277 42.33 -11.76 -10.39
N GLY A 278 43.30 -10.88 -10.12
CA GLY A 278 44.66 -11.03 -10.64
C GLY A 278 44.73 -10.86 -12.17
N LYS A 279 45.53 -11.71 -12.83
CA LYS A 279 45.95 -11.53 -14.24
C LYS A 279 45.29 -12.48 -15.25
N GLN A 280 44.21 -13.17 -14.88
CA GLN A 280 43.52 -14.05 -15.83
C GLN A 280 42.81 -13.25 -16.92
N LYS A 281 42.71 -13.82 -18.12
CA LYS A 281 41.88 -13.25 -19.21
C LYS A 281 40.39 -13.14 -18.84
N THR A 282 39.93 -13.93 -17.87
CA THR A 282 38.55 -13.91 -17.34
C THR A 282 38.29 -12.77 -16.36
N ASN A 283 39.32 -12.04 -15.93
CA ASN A 283 39.19 -10.82 -15.13
C ASN A 283 39.22 -9.57 -16.04
N ASP A 284 38.18 -9.41 -16.87
CA ASP A 284 37.96 -8.18 -17.64
C ASP A 284 36.78 -7.39 -17.06
N ARG A 285 37.03 -6.12 -16.71
CA ARG A 285 36.00 -5.18 -16.22
C ARG A 285 34.94 -4.89 -17.26
N ARG A 286 35.25 -5.01 -18.55
CA ARG A 286 34.29 -4.80 -19.64
C ARG A 286 33.32 -5.97 -19.81
N LYS A 287 33.45 -7.03 -19.02
CA LYS A 287 32.68 -8.27 -19.13
C LYS A 287 32.13 -8.75 -17.76
N PRO A 288 31.35 -7.90 -17.03
CA PRO A 288 30.74 -8.32 -15.76
C PRO A 288 29.82 -9.54 -15.90
N GLU A 289 29.20 -9.73 -17.07
CA GLU A 289 28.35 -10.87 -17.36
C GLU A 289 29.05 -12.22 -17.17
N TRP A 290 30.39 -12.28 -17.26
CA TRP A 290 31.15 -13.53 -17.08
C TRP A 290 31.11 -14.04 -15.65
N TYR A 291 31.22 -13.18 -14.64
CA TYR A 291 31.12 -13.62 -13.25
C TYR A 291 29.66 -13.74 -12.81
N LEU A 292 28.77 -12.87 -13.28
CA LEU A 292 27.33 -12.93 -12.98
C LEU A 292 26.71 -14.25 -13.48
N ASN A 293 26.89 -14.59 -14.76
CA ASN A 293 26.38 -15.85 -15.31
C ASN A 293 27.09 -17.09 -14.73
N GLN A 294 28.37 -16.98 -14.33
CA GLN A 294 29.05 -18.09 -13.66
C GLN A 294 28.46 -18.37 -12.26
N ILE A 295 28.01 -17.34 -11.54
CA ILE A 295 27.29 -17.48 -10.27
C ILE A 295 25.91 -18.13 -10.49
N ILE A 296 25.12 -17.65 -11.46
CA ILE A 296 23.83 -18.29 -11.84
C ILE A 296 24.05 -19.77 -12.18
N THR A 297 25.08 -20.09 -12.97
CA THR A 297 25.44 -21.49 -13.32
C THR A 297 25.72 -22.32 -12.07
N TRP A 298 26.47 -21.80 -11.09
CA TRP A 298 26.75 -22.52 -9.85
C TRP A 298 25.52 -22.70 -8.96
N ILE A 299 24.55 -21.78 -8.98
CA ILE A 299 23.28 -21.98 -8.27
C ILE A 299 22.53 -23.17 -8.88
N LEU A 300 22.36 -23.19 -10.21
CA LEU A 300 21.59 -24.20 -10.94
C LEU A 300 22.28 -25.58 -11.04
N ASP A 301 23.60 -25.66 -10.92
CA ASP A 301 24.34 -26.92 -10.86
C ASP A 301 24.38 -27.56 -9.45
N HIS A 302 23.97 -26.81 -8.41
CA HIS A 302 23.92 -27.33 -7.03
C HIS A 302 22.51 -27.41 -6.45
N ASP A 303 21.49 -26.79 -7.07
CA ASP A 303 20.10 -26.74 -6.59
C ASP A 303 19.54 -28.09 -6.14
N ASP A 304 19.62 -29.13 -6.99
CA ASP A 304 19.19 -30.49 -6.68
C ASP A 304 19.79 -30.97 -5.34
N PHE A 305 21.11 -30.84 -5.18
CA PHE A 305 21.82 -31.31 -3.99
C PHE A 305 21.46 -30.50 -2.73
N LEU A 306 21.36 -29.18 -2.87
CA LEU A 306 21.04 -28.29 -1.75
C LEU A 306 19.61 -28.55 -1.25
N THR A 307 18.66 -28.79 -2.15
CA THR A 307 17.24 -28.94 -1.83
C THR A 307 16.83 -30.38 -1.47
N LYS A 308 17.33 -31.41 -2.17
CA LYS A 308 16.85 -32.80 -2.03
C LYS A 308 17.72 -33.67 -1.13
N GLN A 309 19.02 -33.37 -1.02
CA GLN A 309 19.96 -34.12 -0.17
C GLN A 309 20.31 -33.35 1.11
N LEU A 310 20.68 -32.07 1.00
CA LEU A 310 21.25 -31.32 2.13
C LEU A 310 20.21 -30.64 3.03
N GLN A 311 19.13 -30.06 2.48
CA GLN A 311 18.06 -29.46 3.30
C GLN A 311 17.48 -30.45 4.33
N PRO A 312 17.10 -31.71 3.98
CA PRO A 312 16.59 -32.66 4.95
C PRO A 312 17.59 -33.00 6.08
N LEU A 313 18.90 -32.98 5.80
CA LEU A 313 19.94 -33.17 6.83
C LEU A 313 20.04 -32.00 7.80
N ILE A 314 19.69 -30.78 7.39
CA ILE A 314 19.69 -29.58 8.24
C ILE A 314 18.38 -29.49 9.04
N ASP A 315 17.26 -29.91 8.45
CA ASP A 315 15.96 -29.97 9.12
C ASP A 315 15.99 -30.93 10.33
N GLU A 316 16.77 -32.03 10.25
CA GLU A 316 17.06 -32.94 11.38
C GLU A 316 17.74 -32.26 12.61
N PHE A 317 18.17 -30.98 12.50
CA PHE A 317 18.76 -30.19 13.59
C PHE A 317 17.98 -28.91 13.95
N SER A 318 16.82 -28.67 13.31
CA SER A 318 16.20 -27.33 13.24
C SER A 318 15.20 -26.99 14.36
N ASP A 319 15.53 -27.26 15.63
CA ASP A 319 14.64 -27.00 16.78
C ASP A 319 14.40 -25.50 17.11
N VAL A 320 15.20 -24.58 16.56
CA VAL A 320 15.27 -23.17 17.04
C VAL A 320 15.15 -22.11 15.94
N SER A 321 15.55 -22.42 14.70
CA SER A 321 15.36 -21.53 13.54
C SER A 321 15.50 -22.34 12.26
N PRO A 322 14.51 -22.34 11.35
CA PRO A 322 14.68 -22.93 10.02
C PRO A 322 15.80 -22.20 9.28
N ILE A 323 16.66 -22.98 8.62
CA ILE A 323 17.71 -22.47 7.73
C ILE A 323 17.42 -23.02 6.34
N ASN A 324 17.01 -22.15 5.41
CA ASN A 324 16.95 -22.51 4.00
C ASN A 324 18.39 -22.58 3.46
N VAL A 325 18.81 -23.77 3.04
CA VAL A 325 20.18 -24.08 2.62
C VAL A 325 20.48 -23.50 1.24
N LYS A 326 19.55 -23.63 0.28
CA LYS A 326 19.60 -22.94 -1.02
C LYS A 326 19.66 -21.43 -0.79
N VAL A 327 18.76 -20.96 0.09
CA VAL A 327 18.73 -19.68 0.80
C VAL A 327 20.11 -19.04 0.97
N GLU A 328 20.78 -19.52 2.01
CA GLU A 328 22.08 -19.02 2.48
C GLU A 328 23.24 -19.27 1.51
N PHE A 329 23.19 -20.35 0.72
CA PHE A 329 24.20 -20.62 -0.30
C PHE A 329 24.18 -19.54 -1.40
N ILE A 330 22.99 -19.14 -1.87
CA ILE A 330 22.84 -18.03 -2.82
C ILE A 330 23.33 -16.71 -2.18
N ARG A 331 22.95 -16.42 -0.92
CA ARG A 331 23.42 -15.22 -0.19
C ARG A 331 24.96 -15.10 -0.19
N GLY A 332 25.66 -16.22 0.03
CA GLY A 332 27.12 -16.25 0.04
C GLY A 332 27.80 -16.21 -1.33
N LEU A 333 27.10 -16.61 -2.40
CA LEU A 333 27.54 -16.38 -3.78
C LEU A 333 27.34 -14.92 -4.20
N ILE A 334 26.23 -14.29 -3.79
CA ILE A 334 25.96 -12.86 -4.00
C ILE A 334 27.00 -11.99 -3.27
N GLU A 335 27.49 -12.39 -2.09
CA GLU A 335 28.57 -11.66 -1.42
C GLU A 335 29.84 -11.54 -2.31
N LEU A 336 30.19 -12.60 -3.06
CA LEU A 336 31.36 -12.54 -3.96
C LEU A 336 31.20 -11.52 -5.09
N ILE A 337 29.98 -11.34 -5.58
CA ILE A 337 29.63 -10.30 -6.55
C ILE A 337 29.75 -8.91 -5.90
N ILE A 338 29.16 -8.70 -4.72
CA ILE A 338 29.19 -7.42 -4.01
C ILE A 338 30.64 -7.00 -3.74
N VAL A 339 31.48 -7.91 -3.19
CA VAL A 339 32.90 -7.63 -2.91
C VAL A 339 33.71 -7.38 -4.18
N LYS A 340 33.37 -8.03 -5.29
CA LYS A 340 34.02 -7.78 -6.60
C LYS A 340 33.68 -6.39 -7.13
N ILE A 341 32.40 -6.02 -7.15
CA ILE A 341 31.96 -4.71 -7.67
C ILE A 341 32.46 -3.57 -6.76
N ASP A 342 32.32 -3.68 -5.44
CA ASP A 342 32.88 -2.74 -4.44
C ASP A 342 34.37 -2.45 -4.71
N SER A 343 35.18 -3.49 -4.97
CA SER A 343 36.61 -3.31 -5.25
C SER A 343 36.94 -2.58 -6.56
N GLU A 344 35.95 -2.32 -7.43
CA GLU A 344 36.13 -1.71 -8.76
C GLU A 344 35.21 -0.52 -9.04
N ILE A 345 34.18 -0.26 -8.22
CA ILE A 345 33.10 0.72 -8.45
C ILE A 345 33.61 2.14 -8.74
N THR A 346 34.60 2.62 -7.98
CA THR A 346 35.23 3.94 -8.18
C THR A 346 35.87 4.09 -9.58
N SER A 347 36.33 2.97 -10.18
CA SER A 347 36.86 2.98 -11.54
C SER A 347 35.76 2.85 -12.61
N ILE A 348 34.68 2.13 -12.31
CA ILE A 348 33.53 1.97 -13.20
C ILE A 348 32.80 3.31 -13.35
N LEU A 349 32.54 4.03 -12.24
CA LEU A 349 31.90 5.35 -12.22
C LEU A 349 32.60 6.42 -13.09
N SER A 350 33.88 6.23 -13.42
CA SER A 350 34.65 7.16 -14.26
C SER A 350 34.40 7.03 -15.76
N ASP A 351 33.83 5.90 -16.23
CA ASP A 351 33.48 5.64 -17.63
C ASP A 351 31.96 5.42 -17.71
N THR A 352 31.23 6.41 -18.24
CA THR A 352 29.76 6.36 -18.29
C THR A 352 29.25 5.22 -19.17
N THR A 353 29.96 4.86 -20.25
CA THR A 353 29.55 3.75 -21.13
C THR A 353 29.73 2.41 -20.44
N LEU A 354 30.86 2.24 -19.74
CA LEU A 354 31.12 1.04 -18.93
C LEU A 354 30.11 0.91 -17.78
N PHE A 355 29.80 2.01 -17.09
CA PHE A 355 28.85 2.06 -15.99
C PHE A 355 27.43 1.68 -16.41
N THR A 356 26.94 2.16 -17.58
CA THR A 356 25.64 1.76 -18.11
C THR A 356 25.56 0.25 -18.37
N HIS A 357 26.60 -0.33 -19.00
CA HIS A 357 26.69 -1.80 -19.21
C HIS A 357 26.68 -2.57 -17.87
N TYR A 358 27.38 -2.08 -16.86
CA TYR A 358 27.35 -2.67 -15.51
C TYR A 358 25.94 -2.64 -14.89
N ILE A 359 25.21 -1.53 -15.01
CA ILE A 359 23.83 -1.42 -14.51
C ILE A 359 22.92 -2.42 -15.23
N GLU A 360 23.02 -2.53 -16.56
CA GLU A 360 22.19 -3.43 -17.36
C GLU A 360 22.43 -4.91 -17.01
N GLU A 361 23.68 -5.33 -16.91
CA GLU A 361 24.02 -6.71 -16.51
C GLU A 361 23.65 -7.02 -15.04
N ILE A 362 23.75 -6.03 -14.13
CA ILE A 362 23.30 -6.18 -12.73
C ILE A 362 21.78 -6.29 -12.65
N LEU A 363 21.02 -5.53 -13.45
CA LEU A 363 19.57 -5.62 -13.53
C LEU A 363 19.12 -6.98 -14.08
N ILE A 364 19.72 -7.45 -15.17
CA ILE A 364 19.46 -8.77 -15.78
C ILE A 364 19.75 -9.89 -14.77
N PHE A 365 20.92 -9.85 -14.11
CA PHE A 365 21.26 -10.82 -13.07
C PHE A 365 20.27 -10.79 -11.90
N SER A 366 19.83 -9.60 -11.48
CA SER A 366 18.89 -9.44 -10.36
C SER A 366 17.50 -9.95 -10.70
N GLN A 367 16.99 -9.67 -11.90
CA GLN A 367 15.74 -10.27 -12.41
C GLN A 367 15.84 -11.80 -12.43
N ARG A 368 16.95 -12.36 -12.93
CA ARG A 368 17.18 -13.81 -13.02
C ARG A 368 17.21 -14.51 -11.65
N LEU A 369 17.59 -13.83 -10.57
CA LEU A 369 17.50 -14.38 -9.20
C LEU A 369 16.06 -14.59 -8.72
N PHE A 370 15.09 -13.87 -9.28
CA PHE A 370 13.67 -13.90 -8.89
C PHE A 370 12.81 -14.84 -9.75
N GLU A 371 13.42 -15.58 -10.67
CA GLU A 371 12.74 -16.61 -11.49
C GLU A 371 12.55 -17.93 -10.70
N GLU A 372 11.52 -18.70 -11.05
CA GLU A 372 11.01 -19.84 -10.26
C GLU A 372 12.03 -20.97 -9.99
N ASP A 373 13.07 -21.11 -10.83
CA ASP A 373 14.13 -22.12 -10.63
C ASP A 373 15.22 -21.65 -9.63
N ILE A 374 15.31 -20.35 -9.33
CA ILE A 374 16.21 -19.80 -8.32
C ILE A 374 15.46 -19.42 -7.04
N ASP A 375 14.29 -18.80 -7.14
CA ASP A 375 13.42 -18.43 -6.00
C ASP A 375 14.20 -17.74 -4.85
N TYR A 376 14.95 -16.68 -5.18
CA TYR A 376 15.65 -15.89 -4.17
C TYR A 376 14.73 -14.79 -3.59
N PRO A 377 14.50 -14.72 -2.26
CA PRO A 377 13.61 -13.72 -1.68
C PRO A 377 14.04 -12.28 -1.94
N GLN A 378 13.10 -11.43 -2.40
CA GLN A 378 13.35 -10.00 -2.67
C GLN A 378 13.70 -9.19 -1.41
N ASP A 379 13.31 -9.66 -0.21
CA ASP A 379 13.66 -9.05 1.08
C ASP A 379 15.14 -9.26 1.48
N LEU A 380 15.89 -10.07 0.72
CA LEU A 380 17.28 -10.42 1.03
C LEU A 380 18.30 -9.64 0.19
N PRO A 381 19.55 -9.54 0.70
CA PRO A 381 20.63 -8.79 0.04
C PRO A 381 20.84 -9.16 -1.43
N SER A 382 20.98 -8.15 -2.29
CA SER A 382 21.36 -8.32 -3.70
C SER A 382 22.42 -7.29 -4.10
N CYS A 383 22.95 -7.41 -5.32
CA CYS A 383 23.83 -6.38 -5.88
C CYS A 383 23.10 -5.05 -6.18
N MET A 384 21.76 -5.03 -6.23
CA MET A 384 20.99 -3.79 -6.33
C MET A 384 21.19 -2.86 -5.14
N ASN A 385 21.48 -3.39 -3.94
CA ASN A 385 21.74 -2.57 -2.76
C ASN A 385 22.96 -1.65 -2.97
N LEU A 386 24.01 -2.13 -3.66
CA LEU A 386 25.23 -1.37 -3.98
C LEU A 386 24.99 -0.32 -5.07
N LEU A 387 24.07 -0.55 -6.02
CA LEU A 387 23.64 0.46 -6.99
C LEU A 387 22.81 1.58 -6.36
N CYS A 388 22.31 1.37 -5.14
CA CYS A 388 21.52 2.34 -4.39
C CYS A 388 22.32 3.11 -3.34
N ASP A 389 23.63 2.83 -3.19
CA ASP A 389 24.50 3.66 -2.35
C ASP A 389 24.61 5.07 -2.96
N GLU A 390 24.43 6.10 -2.14
CA GLU A 390 24.32 7.54 -2.48
C GLU A 390 25.07 7.98 -3.76
N ILE A 391 26.39 7.80 -3.78
CA ILE A 391 27.28 8.25 -4.85
C ILE A 391 27.06 7.45 -6.16
N VAL A 392 26.73 6.16 -6.04
CA VAL A 392 26.47 5.27 -7.18
C VAL A 392 25.09 5.56 -7.75
N PHE A 393 24.09 5.72 -6.89
CA PHE A 393 22.72 5.99 -7.28
C PHE A 393 22.57 7.36 -7.94
N GLU A 394 23.23 8.40 -7.42
CA GLU A 394 23.21 9.73 -8.04
C GLU A 394 23.78 9.69 -9.47
N LYS A 395 24.89 8.97 -9.68
CA LYS A 395 25.46 8.79 -11.02
C LYS A 395 24.58 7.94 -11.93
N TRP A 396 23.86 6.94 -11.40
CA TRP A 396 22.85 6.19 -12.16
C TRP A 396 21.69 7.09 -12.58
N PHE A 397 21.07 7.80 -11.64
CA PHE A 397 19.93 8.67 -11.89
C PHE A 397 20.23 9.74 -12.96
N GLN A 398 21.41 10.37 -12.92
CA GLN A 398 21.86 11.32 -13.94
C GLN A 398 21.96 10.67 -15.34
N VAL A 399 22.54 9.47 -15.43
CA VAL A 399 22.71 8.75 -16.71
C VAL A 399 21.36 8.28 -17.25
N GLU A 400 20.45 7.80 -16.39
CA GLU A 400 19.10 7.40 -16.78
C GLU A 400 18.28 8.60 -17.30
N GLN A 401 18.46 9.78 -16.66
CA GLN A 401 17.84 11.04 -17.07
C GLN A 401 18.34 11.53 -18.44
N ASP A 402 19.66 11.54 -18.67
CA ASP A 402 20.26 11.93 -19.95
C ASP A 402 19.83 10.98 -21.08
N VAL A 403 19.90 9.67 -20.85
CA VAL A 403 19.53 8.63 -21.83
C VAL A 403 18.05 8.72 -22.19
N SER A 404 17.15 8.90 -21.21
CA SER A 404 15.71 8.89 -21.46
C SER A 404 15.23 10.18 -22.13
N ARG A 405 15.82 11.35 -21.79
CA ARG A 405 15.58 12.61 -22.52
C ARG A 405 16.08 12.54 -23.97
N ALA A 406 17.25 11.95 -24.21
CA ALA A 406 17.77 11.73 -25.56
C ALA A 406 16.87 10.78 -26.38
N LYS A 407 16.35 9.71 -25.77
CA LYS A 407 15.36 8.83 -26.41
C LYS A 407 14.07 9.59 -26.75
N LEU A 408 13.52 10.39 -25.83
CA LEU A 408 12.33 11.21 -26.07
C LEU A 408 12.52 12.18 -27.26
N GLN A 409 13.64 12.90 -27.32
CA GLN A 409 13.96 13.79 -28.44
C GLN A 409 14.07 13.06 -29.78
N ASN A 410 14.59 11.82 -29.79
CA ASN A 410 14.71 11.01 -31.00
C ASN A 410 13.34 10.52 -31.52
N ILE A 411 12.34 10.34 -30.64
CA ILE A 411 10.98 9.94 -31.03
C ILE A 411 10.35 11.01 -31.93
N PHE A 412 10.40 12.29 -31.53
CA PHE A 412 9.86 13.39 -32.34
C PHE A 412 10.68 13.72 -33.59
N GLN A 413 11.96 13.31 -33.65
CA GLN A 413 12.78 13.42 -34.86
C GLN A 413 12.44 12.37 -35.93
N SER A 414 11.64 11.35 -35.62
CA SER A 414 11.21 10.37 -36.63
C SER A 414 10.30 11.03 -37.69
N PRO A 415 10.59 10.89 -38.99
CA PRO A 415 9.72 11.40 -40.05
C PRO A 415 8.36 10.67 -40.12
N THR A 416 8.22 9.55 -39.40
CA THR A 416 6.98 8.77 -39.26
C THR A 416 6.32 8.93 -37.88
N ALA A 417 6.88 9.72 -36.96
CA ALA A 417 6.40 9.94 -35.58
C ALA A 417 4.87 10.12 -35.46
N HIS A 418 4.28 10.98 -36.29
CA HIS A 418 2.86 11.31 -36.25
C HIS A 418 2.01 10.47 -37.24
N GLN A 419 2.53 9.36 -37.77
CA GLN A 419 1.79 8.42 -38.61
C GLN A 419 1.20 7.27 -37.75
N SER A 420 0.10 6.66 -38.21
CA SER A 420 -0.56 5.58 -37.46
C SER A 420 0.18 4.25 -37.69
N VAL A 421 0.56 3.57 -36.61
CA VAL A 421 1.37 2.34 -36.65
C VAL A 421 0.71 1.24 -37.50
N TYR A 422 -0.61 1.09 -37.35
CA TYR A 422 -1.37 -0.02 -37.94
C TYR A 422 -1.95 0.26 -39.33
N GLU A 423 -1.68 1.44 -39.92
CA GLU A 423 -2.26 1.89 -41.19
C GLU A 423 -1.91 0.98 -42.39
N ARG A 424 -0.90 0.11 -42.26
CA ARG A 424 -0.52 -0.88 -43.29
C ARG A 424 -0.98 -2.32 -43.01
N MET A 425 -1.54 -2.61 -41.83
CA MET A 425 -1.85 -4.00 -41.41
C MET A 425 -3.34 -4.35 -41.45
N LEU A 426 -4.24 -3.36 -41.43
CA LEU A 426 -5.67 -3.58 -41.14
C LEU A 426 -6.59 -3.10 -42.28
N GLU A 427 -6.47 -3.73 -43.45
CA GLU A 427 -7.38 -3.47 -44.59
C GLU A 427 -8.84 -3.90 -44.33
N ARG A 428 -9.14 -4.57 -43.21
CA ARG A 428 -10.48 -5.04 -42.84
C ARG A 428 -10.76 -4.86 -41.34
N ASN A 429 -11.69 -3.96 -41.03
CA ASN A 429 -12.37 -3.78 -39.74
C ASN A 429 -11.48 -3.40 -38.55
N SER A 430 -11.09 -2.13 -38.44
CA SER A 430 -10.31 -1.62 -37.28
C SER A 430 -10.61 -0.16 -36.90
N ASP A 431 -11.86 0.16 -36.56
CA ASP A 431 -12.25 1.49 -36.07
C ASP A 431 -11.59 1.91 -34.74
N GLU A 432 -10.87 0.99 -34.08
CA GLU A 432 -10.59 1.04 -32.64
C GLU A 432 -9.14 1.42 -32.29
N ILE A 433 -8.18 1.28 -33.20
CA ILE A 433 -6.75 1.54 -32.91
C ILE A 433 -6.18 2.53 -33.92
N LYS A 434 -5.93 3.76 -33.46
CA LYS A 434 -5.39 4.89 -34.27
C LYS A 434 -4.20 5.56 -33.58
N ILE A 435 -3.33 4.73 -33.04
CA ILE A 435 -2.15 5.12 -32.25
C ILE A 435 -1.03 5.58 -33.19
N SER A 436 -0.46 6.74 -32.88
CA SER A 436 0.73 7.32 -33.51
C SER A 436 2.01 6.56 -33.14
N GLU A 437 2.97 6.44 -34.07
CA GLU A 437 4.31 5.87 -33.81
C GLU A 437 5.00 6.51 -32.59
N CYS A 438 4.86 7.83 -32.40
CA CYS A 438 5.49 8.51 -31.27
C CYS A 438 4.93 8.06 -29.91
N ALA A 439 3.61 8.02 -29.74
CA ALA A 439 2.98 7.54 -28.50
C ALA A 439 3.30 6.07 -28.20
N GLU A 440 3.29 5.19 -29.20
CA GLU A 440 3.63 3.76 -29.01
C GLU A 440 5.09 3.57 -28.57
N THR A 441 6.02 4.27 -29.25
CA THR A 441 7.46 4.24 -28.93
C THR A 441 7.73 4.87 -27.57
N PHE A 442 6.97 5.91 -27.20
CA PHE A 442 7.05 6.58 -25.91
C PHE A 442 6.56 5.69 -24.76
N LEU A 443 5.40 5.04 -24.89
CA LEU A 443 4.94 4.07 -23.87
C LEU A 443 5.89 2.86 -23.76
N THR A 444 6.48 2.43 -24.86
CA THR A 444 7.54 1.39 -24.86
C THR A 444 8.76 1.85 -24.05
N LEU A 445 9.17 3.12 -24.17
CA LEU A 445 10.21 3.71 -23.31
C LEU A 445 9.80 3.72 -21.84
N LEU A 446 8.59 4.17 -21.50
CA LEU A 446 8.15 4.24 -20.10
C LEU A 446 8.02 2.84 -19.46
N HIS A 447 7.56 1.82 -20.19
CA HIS A 447 7.53 0.44 -19.68
C HIS A 447 8.94 -0.16 -19.53
N ALA A 448 9.88 0.14 -20.45
CA ALA A 448 11.28 -0.23 -20.28
C ALA A 448 11.93 0.44 -19.06
N MET A 449 11.45 1.61 -18.64
CA MET A 449 11.87 2.25 -17.37
C MET A 449 11.19 1.60 -16.16
N GLU A 450 9.88 1.30 -16.24
CA GLU A 450 9.13 0.57 -15.20
C GLU A 450 9.83 -0.76 -14.84
N ASP A 451 10.21 -1.55 -15.84
CA ASP A 451 10.90 -2.84 -15.66
C ASP A 451 12.29 -2.70 -15.02
N ARG A 452 13.00 -1.58 -15.25
CA ARG A 452 14.32 -1.29 -14.65
C ARG A 452 14.23 -0.95 -13.17
N TYR A 453 13.22 -0.19 -12.74
CA TYR A 453 13.09 0.21 -11.33
C TYR A 453 12.18 -0.70 -10.48
N ARG A 454 11.34 -1.57 -11.09
CA ARG A 454 10.40 -2.47 -10.38
C ARG A 454 11.04 -3.32 -9.28
N HIS A 455 12.31 -3.70 -9.44
CA HIS A 455 13.05 -4.57 -8.51
C HIS A 455 14.11 -3.83 -7.68
N VAL A 456 14.07 -2.48 -7.64
CA VAL A 456 14.93 -1.68 -6.76
C VAL A 456 14.51 -1.86 -5.29
N PRO A 457 15.43 -2.22 -4.37
CA PRO A 457 15.06 -2.68 -3.02
C PRO A 457 14.63 -1.55 -2.06
N TYR A 458 15.01 -0.29 -2.33
CA TYR A 458 14.71 0.84 -1.44
C TYR A 458 13.65 1.76 -2.05
N PRO A 459 12.49 1.97 -1.40
CA PRO A 459 11.40 2.80 -1.93
C PRO A 459 11.80 4.22 -2.33
N SER A 460 12.74 4.86 -1.62
CA SER A 460 13.26 6.20 -1.97
C SER A 460 13.91 6.23 -3.35
N CYS A 461 14.73 5.22 -3.66
CA CYS A 461 15.38 5.05 -4.96
C CYS A 461 14.35 4.73 -6.06
N THR A 462 13.37 3.86 -5.75
CA THR A 462 12.26 3.51 -6.65
C THR A 462 11.41 4.74 -7.00
N LEU A 463 11.02 5.55 -6.02
CA LEU A 463 10.23 6.76 -6.20
C LEU A 463 11.00 7.85 -6.96
N ARG A 464 12.33 7.94 -6.78
CA ARG A 464 13.18 8.88 -7.53
C ARG A 464 13.33 8.47 -9.00
N LEU A 465 13.50 7.18 -9.31
CA LEU A 465 13.48 6.71 -10.70
C LEU A 465 12.08 6.86 -11.33
N PHE A 466 11.01 6.67 -10.56
CA PHE A 466 9.65 6.96 -11.00
C PHE A 466 9.40 8.45 -11.28
N SER A 467 10.01 9.39 -10.54
CA SER A 467 9.81 10.82 -10.81
C SER A 467 10.25 11.20 -12.23
N LEU A 468 11.31 10.59 -12.75
CA LEU A 468 11.74 10.77 -14.14
C LEU A 468 10.69 10.29 -15.15
N GLN A 469 9.89 9.26 -14.83
CA GLN A 469 8.78 8.82 -15.68
C GLN A 469 7.67 9.89 -15.74
N VAL A 470 7.41 10.59 -14.63
CA VAL A 470 6.46 11.70 -14.55
C VAL A 470 6.98 12.94 -15.29
N ASP A 471 8.26 13.30 -15.11
CA ASP A 471 8.93 14.38 -15.85
C ASP A 471 8.80 14.19 -17.37
N LEU A 472 9.03 12.97 -17.85
CA LEU A 472 8.95 12.62 -19.27
C LEU A 472 7.50 12.67 -19.81
N LEU A 473 6.49 12.40 -18.96
CA LEU A 473 5.09 12.47 -19.34
C LEU A 473 4.58 13.91 -19.51
N ASP A 474 5.02 14.85 -18.66
CA ASP A 474 4.76 16.29 -18.88
C ASP A 474 5.57 16.81 -20.07
N GLN A 475 6.85 16.42 -20.21
CA GLN A 475 7.65 16.82 -21.37
C GLN A 475 7.02 16.35 -22.69
N PHE A 476 6.60 15.08 -22.81
CA PHE A 476 5.93 14.56 -24.01
C PHE A 476 4.61 15.30 -24.30
N LEU A 477 3.84 15.68 -23.28
CA LEU A 477 2.64 16.51 -23.47
C LEU A 477 2.99 17.90 -24.02
N ASN A 478 4.07 18.50 -23.54
CA ASN A 478 4.50 19.83 -23.97
C ASN A 478 5.11 19.81 -25.38
N ASP A 479 5.89 18.78 -25.72
CA ASP A 479 6.36 18.52 -27.09
C ASP A 479 5.17 18.35 -28.07
N LEU A 480 4.09 17.66 -27.65
CA LEU A 480 2.85 17.54 -28.44
C LEU A 480 2.07 18.87 -28.56
N LYS A 481 2.04 19.72 -27.52
CA LYS A 481 1.44 21.07 -27.59
C LYS A 481 2.21 21.95 -28.57
N ASP A 482 3.53 21.92 -28.56
CA ASP A 482 4.36 22.67 -29.50
C ASP A 482 4.12 22.21 -30.94
N CYS A 483 3.94 20.90 -31.19
CA CYS A 483 3.49 20.39 -32.49
C CYS A 483 2.12 20.93 -32.95
N LEU A 484 1.22 21.28 -32.03
CA LEU A 484 -0.09 21.90 -32.33
C LEU A 484 -0.06 23.42 -32.42
N HIS A 485 0.93 24.08 -31.80
CA HIS A 485 0.99 25.54 -31.63
C HIS A 485 2.13 26.23 -32.38
N ASN A 486 2.92 25.49 -33.17
CA ASN A 486 3.99 26.02 -34.02
C ASN A 486 3.52 27.19 -34.92
N GLU A 487 3.82 28.43 -34.51
CA GLU A 487 3.27 29.69 -35.06
C GLU A 487 3.54 29.92 -36.57
N GLN A 488 4.38 29.09 -37.20
CA GLN A 488 4.76 29.20 -38.61
C GLN A 488 3.79 28.50 -39.57
N GLN A 489 2.77 27.79 -39.08
CA GLN A 489 1.78 27.09 -39.91
C GLN A 489 0.35 27.27 -39.38
N ASP A 490 -0.55 27.76 -40.24
CA ASP A 490 -2.01 27.63 -40.05
C ASP A 490 -2.40 26.14 -40.23
N ILE A 491 -2.22 25.33 -39.18
CA ILE A 491 -2.57 23.90 -39.20
C ILE A 491 -4.08 23.76 -39.25
N ASP A 492 -4.61 23.11 -40.30
CA ASP A 492 -6.02 22.74 -40.40
C ASP A 492 -6.41 21.76 -39.26
N PRO A 493 -7.36 22.09 -38.37
CA PRO A 493 -7.84 21.20 -37.31
C PRO A 493 -8.47 19.89 -37.84
N LEU A 494 -8.85 19.84 -39.12
CA LEU A 494 -9.37 18.65 -39.80
C LEU A 494 -8.30 17.86 -40.56
N SER A 495 -7.03 18.27 -40.48
CA SER A 495 -5.91 17.55 -41.07
C SER A 495 -5.63 16.23 -40.34
N LYS A 496 -5.07 15.25 -41.06
CA LYS A 496 -4.59 13.99 -40.48
C LYS A 496 -3.50 14.22 -39.43
N TYR A 497 -2.68 15.26 -39.58
CA TYR A 497 -1.60 15.61 -38.64
C TYR A 497 -2.18 16.05 -37.27
N PHE A 498 -3.08 17.02 -37.27
CA PHE A 498 -3.77 17.50 -36.06
C PHE A 498 -4.54 16.37 -35.37
N CYS A 499 -5.29 15.58 -36.15
CA CYS A 499 -6.03 14.42 -35.62
C CYS A 499 -5.11 13.36 -34.99
N SER A 500 -3.94 13.10 -35.57
CA SER A 500 -2.99 12.12 -35.06
C SER A 500 -2.39 12.54 -33.70
N ILE A 501 -2.03 13.82 -33.55
CA ILE A 501 -1.56 14.37 -32.28
C ILE A 501 -2.67 14.32 -31.22
N LEU A 502 -3.91 14.66 -31.57
CA LEU A 502 -5.03 14.54 -30.64
C LEU A 502 -5.26 13.08 -30.20
N ASN A 503 -5.18 12.10 -31.12
CA ASN A 503 -5.21 10.68 -30.74
C ASN A 503 -4.04 10.30 -29.80
N SER A 504 -2.87 10.90 -29.97
CA SER A 504 -1.69 10.68 -29.11
C SER A 504 -1.97 11.12 -27.67
N ILE A 505 -2.51 12.35 -27.50
CA ILE A 505 -2.89 12.92 -26.20
C ILE A 505 -3.94 12.02 -25.52
N VAL A 506 -5.03 11.70 -26.21
CA VAL A 506 -6.13 10.91 -25.64
C VAL A 506 -5.70 9.47 -25.30
N TYR A 507 -4.89 8.84 -26.15
CA TYR A 507 -4.38 7.50 -25.90
C TYR A 507 -3.49 7.44 -24.65
N VAL A 508 -2.55 8.39 -24.50
CA VAL A 508 -1.70 8.46 -23.30
C VAL A 508 -2.54 8.80 -22.06
N ALA A 509 -3.56 9.65 -22.17
CA ALA A 509 -4.50 9.93 -21.08
C ALA A 509 -5.33 8.69 -20.66
N ASP A 510 -5.76 7.86 -21.62
CA ASP A 510 -6.46 6.61 -21.36
C ASP A 510 -5.53 5.57 -20.70
N VAL A 511 -4.23 5.57 -21.03
CA VAL A 511 -3.22 4.70 -20.43
C VAL A 511 -2.84 5.15 -19.01
N ILE A 512 -2.62 6.45 -18.77
CA ILE A 512 -2.40 7.02 -17.43
C ILE A 512 -3.57 6.68 -16.50
N GLN A 513 -4.82 6.77 -17.00
CA GLN A 513 -6.00 6.40 -16.22
C GLN A 513 -6.01 4.90 -15.87
N GLN A 514 -5.61 4.00 -16.77
CA GLN A 514 -5.46 2.57 -16.47
C GLN A 514 -4.33 2.26 -15.49
N TRP A 515 -3.28 3.09 -15.41
CA TRP A 515 -2.16 2.86 -14.50
C TRP A 515 -2.55 3.05 -13.03
N LYS A 516 -3.53 3.91 -12.71
CA LYS A 516 -4.06 4.09 -11.34
C LYS A 516 -4.58 2.79 -10.71
N ASP A 517 -5.10 1.88 -11.53
CA ASP A 517 -5.68 0.61 -11.09
C ASP A 517 -4.65 -0.54 -11.00
N ARG A 518 -3.40 -0.32 -11.43
CA ARG A 518 -2.33 -1.33 -11.38
C ARG A 518 -1.66 -1.37 -10.00
N SER A 519 -1.48 -2.57 -9.45
CA SER A 519 -0.86 -2.83 -8.14
C SER A 519 0.54 -2.22 -7.97
N HIS A 520 1.33 -2.13 -9.04
CA HIS A 520 2.66 -1.48 -9.03
C HIS A 520 2.56 0.00 -8.68
N TYR A 521 1.72 0.76 -9.38
CA TYR A 521 1.56 2.20 -9.12
C TYR A 521 0.81 2.47 -7.81
N GLN A 522 -0.06 1.56 -7.36
CA GLN A 522 -0.64 1.60 -6.01
C GLN A 522 0.40 1.39 -4.90
N ARG A 523 1.41 0.53 -5.11
CA ARG A 523 2.56 0.38 -4.20
C ARG A 523 3.42 1.65 -4.17
N LEU A 524 3.62 2.32 -5.31
CA LEU A 524 4.32 3.61 -5.37
C LEU A 524 3.53 4.72 -4.66
N GLN A 525 2.21 4.79 -4.83
CA GLN A 525 1.33 5.71 -4.09
C GLN A 525 1.50 5.52 -2.57
N TYR A 526 1.46 4.28 -2.09
CA TYR A 526 1.64 3.96 -0.67
C TYR A 526 3.00 4.44 -0.13
N PHE A 527 4.10 4.13 -0.84
CA PHE A 527 5.44 4.59 -0.43
C PHE A 527 5.58 6.12 -0.48
N TYR A 528 4.93 6.79 -1.43
CA TYR A 528 4.91 8.25 -1.51
C TYR A 528 4.18 8.88 -0.32
N GLU A 529 3.06 8.29 0.12
CA GLU A 529 2.33 8.72 1.31
C GLU A 529 3.13 8.51 2.60
N GLU A 530 3.79 7.36 2.77
CA GLU A 530 4.71 7.13 3.91
C GLU A 530 5.84 8.15 3.93
N TYR A 531 6.47 8.43 2.78
CA TYR A 531 7.56 9.40 2.68
C TYR A 531 7.10 10.84 2.97
N LYS A 532 5.90 11.22 2.51
CA LYS A 532 5.27 12.52 2.81
C LYS A 532 4.95 12.66 4.31
N ILE A 533 4.58 11.58 4.98
CA ILE A 533 4.39 11.55 6.45
C ILE A 533 5.75 11.67 7.16
N PHE A 534 6.80 11.01 6.67
CA PHE A 534 8.16 11.07 7.21
C PHE A 534 8.74 12.50 7.17
N ILE A 535 8.73 13.16 6.00
CA ILE A 535 9.18 14.56 5.84
C ILE A 535 8.47 15.49 6.83
N LYS A 536 7.13 15.40 6.89
CA LYS A 536 6.29 16.24 7.74
C LYS A 536 6.55 16.02 9.24
N ASN A 537 6.78 14.78 9.66
CA ASN A 537 7.10 14.46 11.05
C ASN A 537 8.50 14.92 11.45
N ASN A 538 9.45 14.94 10.52
CA ASN A 538 10.82 15.39 10.74
C ASN A 538 11.01 16.91 10.61
N GLY A 539 9.98 17.64 10.14
CA GLY A 539 9.99 19.11 10.07
C GLY A 539 10.81 19.69 8.91
N MET A 540 11.09 18.90 7.85
CA MET A 540 11.91 19.32 6.71
C MET A 540 11.21 20.30 5.74
N ASP A 541 9.92 20.60 5.96
CA ASP A 541 9.06 21.52 5.17
C ASP A 541 9.61 22.94 4.94
N ASN A 542 10.74 23.33 5.56
CA ASN A 542 11.30 24.69 5.52
C ASN A 542 12.73 24.82 4.95
N PHE A 543 13.39 23.74 4.50
CA PHE A 543 14.77 23.82 3.99
C PHE A 543 14.87 24.25 2.52
N VAL A 544 14.56 25.53 2.27
CA VAL A 544 15.00 26.27 1.07
C VAL A 544 16.05 27.30 1.50
N ASP A 545 17.28 26.85 1.73
CA ASP A 545 18.41 27.70 2.09
C ASP A 545 19.61 27.38 1.16
N GLU A 546 19.88 28.26 0.20
CA GLU A 546 20.69 28.00 -1.00
C GLU A 546 22.21 27.79 -0.75
N ASN A 547 22.64 27.62 0.51
CA ASN A 547 24.03 27.77 0.94
C ASN A 547 24.65 26.55 1.66
N SER A 548 23.91 25.44 1.83
CA SER A 548 24.46 24.20 2.39
C SER A 548 25.15 23.35 1.32
N ASN A 549 26.48 23.39 1.25
CA ASN A 549 27.31 22.51 0.39
C ASN A 549 27.37 21.03 0.87
N GLN A 550 26.27 20.51 1.41
CA GLN A 550 26.05 19.09 1.60
C GLN A 550 24.78 18.74 0.81
N ILE A 551 24.95 17.94 -0.24
CA ILE A 551 23.85 17.36 -1.01
C ILE A 551 23.27 16.26 -0.12
N ASP A 552 22.14 16.54 0.53
CA ASP A 552 21.40 15.52 1.28
C ASP A 552 20.36 14.90 0.33
N ILE A 553 20.33 13.57 0.23
CA ILE A 553 19.37 12.84 -0.62
C ILE A 553 17.94 13.24 -0.25
N ASP A 554 17.60 13.37 1.05
CA ASP A 554 16.24 13.72 1.47
C ASP A 554 15.86 15.15 1.07
N SER A 555 16.82 16.10 1.06
CA SER A 555 16.60 17.45 0.54
C SER A 555 16.38 17.46 -0.98
N THR A 556 17.11 16.60 -1.70
CA THR A 556 17.03 16.46 -3.17
C THR A 556 15.71 15.80 -3.57
N LEU A 557 15.29 14.75 -2.86
CA LEU A 557 14.00 14.11 -2.98
C LEU A 557 12.86 15.10 -2.70
N ALA A 558 12.93 15.86 -1.59
CA ALA A 558 11.92 16.86 -1.26
C ALA A 558 11.74 17.89 -2.39
N GLN A 559 12.84 18.42 -2.95
CA GLN A 559 12.78 19.36 -4.08
C GLN A 559 12.21 18.70 -5.35
N GLN A 560 12.58 17.46 -5.67
CA GLN A 560 12.03 16.74 -6.84
C GLN A 560 10.56 16.33 -6.67
N PHE A 561 10.09 16.05 -5.44
CA PHE A 561 8.66 15.82 -5.19
C PHE A 561 7.83 17.10 -5.08
N ASP A 562 8.45 18.25 -4.82
CA ASP A 562 7.81 19.56 -4.98
C ASP A 562 7.60 19.88 -6.48
N LEU A 563 8.47 19.39 -7.40
CA LEU A 563 8.22 19.43 -8.85
C LEU A 563 7.00 18.59 -9.26
N ILE A 564 6.85 17.38 -8.70
CA ILE A 564 5.64 16.54 -8.88
C ILE A 564 4.37 17.23 -8.33
N GLN A 565 4.50 18.24 -7.47
CA GLN A 565 3.39 19.09 -6.98
C GLN A 565 3.44 20.54 -7.54
N LEU A 566 4.19 20.84 -8.61
CA LEU A 566 4.27 22.20 -9.18
C LEU A 566 3.06 22.61 -10.03
N ASN A 567 1.88 22.58 -9.41
CA ASN A 567 0.80 23.50 -9.76
C ASN A 567 0.01 23.91 -8.50
N LYS A 568 0.67 24.69 -7.63
CA LYS A 568 0.12 25.25 -6.38
C LYS A 568 -1.06 26.21 -6.67
N LYS A 569 -2.25 25.65 -6.93
CA LYS A 569 -3.50 26.36 -7.21
C LYS A 569 -4.76 25.82 -6.52
N ASN A 570 -4.78 24.56 -6.10
CA ASN A 570 -5.89 23.94 -5.36
C ASN A 570 -5.38 23.35 -4.03
N ASP A 571 -6.02 23.67 -2.90
CA ASP A 571 -5.70 23.12 -1.56
C ASP A 571 -6.17 21.65 -1.38
N LEU A 572 -6.25 20.89 -2.46
CA LEU A 572 -6.70 19.50 -2.50
C LEU A 572 -5.48 18.59 -2.67
N ILE A 573 -5.28 17.68 -1.71
CA ILE A 573 -4.28 16.62 -1.82
C ILE A 573 -4.71 15.69 -2.97
N PRO A 574 -3.86 15.43 -3.99
CA PRO A 574 -4.18 14.48 -5.05
C PRO A 574 -4.48 13.09 -4.47
N ALA A 575 -5.50 12.41 -4.99
CA ALA A 575 -5.84 11.05 -4.59
C ALA A 575 -4.93 10.00 -5.26
N SER A 576 -4.28 10.38 -6.37
CA SER A 576 -3.25 9.64 -7.05
C SER A 576 -2.11 10.56 -7.50
N ILE A 577 -0.87 10.07 -7.45
CA ILE A 577 0.33 10.61 -8.11
C ILE A 577 0.12 11.00 -9.58
N PHE A 578 -0.88 10.42 -10.26
CA PHE A 578 -1.20 10.72 -11.66
C PHE A 578 -2.38 11.69 -11.87
N ASP A 579 -3.06 12.19 -10.82
CA ASP A 579 -4.28 12.98 -10.99
C ASP A 579 -4.03 14.30 -11.74
N HIS A 580 -3.04 15.09 -11.29
CA HIS A 580 -2.72 16.38 -11.89
C HIS A 580 -2.22 16.25 -13.34
N LEU A 581 -1.37 15.25 -13.60
CA LEU A 581 -0.91 14.94 -14.96
C LEU A 581 -2.09 14.55 -15.87
N LEU A 582 -3.00 13.68 -15.39
CA LEU A 582 -4.18 13.31 -16.16
C LEU A 582 -5.09 14.52 -16.42
N GLU A 583 -5.27 15.40 -15.43
CA GLU A 583 -6.01 16.66 -15.58
C GLU A 583 -5.39 17.51 -16.70
N GLN A 584 -4.06 17.70 -16.73
CA GLN A 584 -3.37 18.42 -17.81
C GLN A 584 -3.60 17.79 -19.20
N TYR A 585 -3.57 16.46 -19.32
CA TYR A 585 -3.84 15.77 -20.59
C TYR A 585 -5.31 15.93 -21.04
N ARG A 586 -6.28 15.84 -20.13
CA ARG A 586 -7.72 16.00 -20.43
C ARG A 586 -8.12 17.44 -20.73
N ASP A 587 -7.48 18.40 -20.07
CA ASP A 587 -7.57 19.83 -20.40
C ASP A 587 -7.17 20.08 -21.86
N GLU A 588 -6.08 19.43 -22.32
CA GLU A 588 -5.56 19.59 -23.68
C GLU A 588 -6.41 18.83 -24.71
N GLU A 589 -6.96 17.67 -24.35
CA GLU A 589 -8.01 16.99 -25.13
C GLU A 589 -9.22 17.92 -25.34
N GLU A 590 -9.79 18.51 -24.28
CA GLU A 590 -10.97 19.38 -24.41
C GLU A 590 -10.68 20.65 -25.22
N LYS A 591 -9.54 21.32 -25.01
CA LYS A 591 -9.15 22.50 -25.81
C LYS A 591 -9.13 22.17 -27.30
N ASN A 592 -8.47 21.08 -27.70
CA ASN A 592 -8.32 20.70 -29.09
C ASN A 592 -9.63 20.17 -29.71
N CYS A 593 -10.44 19.43 -28.94
CA CYS A 593 -11.80 19.08 -29.35
C CYS A 593 -12.65 20.33 -29.61
N ASN A 594 -12.57 21.35 -28.74
CA ASN A 594 -13.30 22.60 -28.91
C ASN A 594 -12.79 23.43 -30.10
N ILE A 595 -11.49 23.38 -30.44
CA ILE A 595 -10.96 23.98 -31.67
C ILE A 595 -11.60 23.31 -32.90
N ILE A 596 -11.62 21.98 -32.97
CA ILE A 596 -12.26 21.23 -34.08
C ILE A 596 -13.76 21.56 -34.17
N VAL A 597 -14.50 21.52 -33.06
CA VAL A 597 -15.94 21.85 -33.03
C VAL A 597 -16.18 23.27 -33.53
N ASN A 598 -15.42 24.26 -33.06
CA ASN A 598 -15.57 25.66 -33.47
C ASN A 598 -15.25 25.87 -34.95
N HIS A 599 -14.23 25.17 -35.49
CA HIS A 599 -13.91 25.19 -36.92
C HIS A 599 -15.08 24.62 -37.75
N ILE A 600 -15.52 23.38 -37.47
CA ILE A 600 -16.60 22.72 -38.22
C ILE A 600 -17.88 23.56 -38.16
N VAL A 601 -18.29 23.98 -36.96
CA VAL A 601 -19.51 24.77 -36.78
C VAL A 601 -19.43 26.11 -37.52
N SER A 602 -18.26 26.75 -37.60
CA SER A 602 -18.07 27.98 -38.37
C SER A 602 -18.20 27.75 -39.89
N THR A 603 -17.62 26.66 -40.40
CA THR A 603 -17.72 26.26 -41.82
C THR A 603 -19.15 25.86 -42.20
N LEU A 604 -19.86 25.11 -41.35
CA LEU A 604 -21.29 24.81 -41.52
C LEU A 604 -22.16 26.08 -41.47
N LYS A 605 -21.88 27.02 -40.54
CA LYS A 605 -22.52 28.35 -40.48
C LYS A 605 -22.27 29.21 -41.73
N ALA A 606 -21.14 29.01 -42.42
CA ALA A 606 -20.86 29.66 -43.69
C ALA A 606 -21.62 29.03 -44.87
N LYS A 607 -21.59 27.69 -45.01
CA LYS A 607 -22.24 26.97 -46.12
C LYS A 607 -23.78 27.01 -46.03
N SER A 608 -24.35 26.96 -44.83
CA SER A 608 -25.81 27.04 -44.60
C SER A 608 -26.46 28.39 -44.93
N ARG A 609 -25.70 29.46 -45.24
CA ARG A 609 -26.24 30.80 -45.52
C ARG A 609 -27.25 30.83 -46.68
N ARG A 610 -27.14 29.91 -47.65
CA ARG A 610 -28.11 29.76 -48.75
C ARG A 610 -29.43 29.19 -48.24
N TYR A 611 -29.37 28.07 -47.51
CA TYR A 611 -30.53 27.37 -46.95
C TYR A 611 -31.31 28.22 -45.93
N ILE A 612 -30.61 28.96 -45.07
CA ILE A 612 -31.25 29.84 -44.07
C ILE A 612 -32.06 30.95 -44.74
N ASN A 613 -31.53 31.53 -45.81
CA ASN A 613 -32.16 32.63 -46.54
C ASN A 613 -33.21 32.18 -47.58
N GLU A 614 -33.69 30.93 -47.48
CA GLU A 614 -34.76 30.42 -48.35
C GLU A 614 -36.10 31.15 -48.17
N LYS A 615 -36.92 31.14 -49.22
CA LYS A 615 -38.21 31.85 -49.22
C LYS A 615 -39.35 30.97 -48.70
N TRP A 616 -39.24 30.53 -47.45
CA TRP A 616 -40.17 29.62 -46.75
C TRP A 616 -41.66 30.06 -46.77
N SER A 617 -41.94 31.35 -46.93
CA SER A 617 -43.30 31.91 -47.06
C SER A 617 -43.85 31.94 -48.49
N ALA A 618 -43.02 31.67 -49.50
CA ALA A 618 -43.34 31.77 -50.93
C ALA A 618 -43.14 30.46 -51.71
N MET A 619 -42.95 29.32 -51.03
CA MET A 619 -42.87 28.00 -51.67
C MET A 619 -44.25 27.53 -52.17
N PRO A 620 -44.35 26.82 -53.32
CA PRO A 620 -45.59 26.22 -53.84
C PRO A 620 -46.28 25.24 -52.88
N ASN A 621 -47.56 24.93 -53.09
CA ASN A 621 -48.29 24.00 -52.23
C ASN A 621 -47.77 22.56 -52.41
N PRO A 622 -47.79 21.68 -51.38
CA PRO A 622 -47.36 20.29 -51.55
C PRO A 622 -48.14 19.52 -52.63
N LYS A 623 -49.36 19.97 -52.95
CA LYS A 623 -50.24 19.42 -54.00
C LYS A 623 -49.80 19.78 -55.43
N ASP A 624 -48.92 20.77 -55.59
CA ASP A 624 -48.41 21.25 -56.88
C ASP A 624 -47.16 20.45 -57.35
N TYR A 625 -46.62 19.57 -56.50
CA TYR A 625 -45.41 18.78 -56.77
C TYR A 625 -45.73 17.35 -57.22
N PHE A 626 -45.11 16.89 -58.30
CA PHE A 626 -45.11 15.47 -58.70
C PHE A 626 -44.27 14.59 -57.75
N SER A 627 -43.18 15.15 -57.23
CA SER A 627 -42.39 14.59 -56.13
C SER A 627 -41.66 15.71 -55.38
N MET A 628 -41.48 15.53 -54.07
CA MET A 628 -40.58 16.38 -53.27
C MET A 628 -39.14 15.86 -53.35
N ASN A 629 -38.20 16.80 -53.40
CA ASN A 629 -36.76 16.56 -53.39
C ASN A 629 -36.11 17.41 -52.29
N ILE A 630 -34.86 17.13 -51.94
CA ILE A 630 -34.12 17.95 -50.97
C ILE A 630 -33.88 19.34 -51.57
N SER A 631 -34.08 20.40 -50.78
CA SER A 631 -33.84 21.79 -51.18
C SER A 631 -32.42 21.96 -51.71
N SER A 632 -32.26 22.49 -52.93
CA SER A 632 -30.94 22.61 -53.59
C SER A 632 -29.96 23.48 -52.80
N SER A 633 -30.47 24.47 -52.06
CA SER A 633 -29.75 25.33 -51.13
C SER A 633 -29.23 24.63 -49.87
N ALA A 634 -29.76 23.44 -49.53
CA ALA A 634 -29.30 22.60 -48.41
C ALA A 634 -28.13 21.68 -48.81
N ILE A 635 -27.97 21.36 -50.09
CA ILE A 635 -27.00 20.36 -50.57
C ILE A 635 -25.56 20.75 -50.19
N ASP A 636 -25.19 22.02 -50.36
CA ASP A 636 -23.87 22.57 -50.04
C ASP A 636 -23.44 22.32 -48.57
N VAL A 637 -24.40 22.24 -47.62
CA VAL A 637 -24.13 22.02 -46.19
C VAL A 637 -24.39 20.58 -45.73
N LEU A 638 -25.32 19.86 -46.37
CA LEU A 638 -25.51 18.42 -46.14
C LEU A 638 -24.28 17.62 -46.59
N LEU A 639 -23.72 17.94 -47.76
CA LEU A 639 -22.47 17.33 -48.23
C LEU A 639 -21.30 17.64 -47.28
N GLU A 640 -21.19 18.87 -46.79
CA GLU A 640 -20.14 19.24 -45.82
C GLU A 640 -20.27 18.48 -44.50
N LEU A 641 -21.48 18.33 -43.97
CA LEU A 641 -21.71 17.56 -42.76
C LEU A 641 -21.31 16.09 -42.95
N GLN A 642 -21.61 15.53 -44.13
CA GLN A 642 -21.23 14.16 -44.48
C GLN A 642 -19.70 13.99 -44.64
N THR A 643 -19.03 14.91 -45.35
CA THR A 643 -17.56 14.82 -45.56
C THR A 643 -16.78 15.08 -44.28
N THR A 644 -17.18 16.07 -43.46
CA THR A 644 -16.54 16.33 -42.17
C THR A 644 -16.74 15.17 -41.19
N PHE A 645 -17.95 14.59 -41.11
CA PHE A 645 -18.19 13.44 -40.24
C PHE A 645 -17.46 12.17 -40.71
N ALA A 646 -17.34 11.96 -42.02
CA ALA A 646 -16.50 10.89 -42.56
C ALA A 646 -15.00 11.11 -42.24
N ASN A 647 -14.49 12.35 -42.39
CA ASN A 647 -13.11 12.69 -42.04
C ASN A 647 -12.82 12.44 -40.54
N LEU A 648 -13.69 12.91 -39.65
CA LEU A 648 -13.60 12.61 -38.22
C LEU A 648 -13.66 11.10 -37.94
N SER A 649 -14.49 10.34 -38.67
CA SER A 649 -14.61 8.89 -38.51
C SER A 649 -13.36 8.14 -38.97
N ILE A 650 -12.62 8.67 -39.95
CA ILE A 650 -11.36 8.11 -40.43
C ILE A 650 -10.21 8.47 -39.49
N ASN A 651 -10.00 9.76 -39.19
CA ASN A 651 -8.76 10.23 -38.57
C ASN A 651 -8.76 10.27 -37.02
N LEU A 652 -9.90 10.28 -36.33
CA LEU A 652 -9.95 10.34 -34.85
C LEU A 652 -10.42 9.02 -34.21
N LEU A 653 -9.99 8.79 -32.97
CA LEU A 653 -10.49 7.71 -32.10
C LEU A 653 -12.01 7.76 -31.93
N LYS A 654 -12.64 6.59 -31.78
CA LYS A 654 -14.10 6.37 -31.86
C LYS A 654 -14.89 7.14 -30.79
N ASN A 655 -14.37 7.24 -29.57
CA ASN A 655 -14.86 8.08 -28.48
C ASN A 655 -14.86 9.57 -28.87
N VAL A 656 -13.68 10.14 -29.11
CA VAL A 656 -13.44 11.56 -29.47
C VAL A 656 -14.29 11.97 -30.68
N SER A 657 -14.30 11.12 -31.72
CA SER A 657 -15.01 11.36 -32.97
C SER A 657 -16.54 11.40 -32.79
N ASN A 658 -17.09 10.54 -31.92
CA ASN A 658 -18.51 10.57 -31.58
C ASN A 658 -18.87 11.79 -30.72
N GLU A 659 -18.01 12.17 -29.77
CA GLU A 659 -18.23 13.35 -28.93
C GLU A 659 -18.18 14.65 -29.74
N ILE A 660 -17.16 14.85 -30.58
CA ILE A 660 -17.07 16.02 -31.46
C ILE A 660 -18.30 16.10 -32.37
N ARG A 661 -18.76 14.97 -32.94
CA ARG A 661 -20.01 14.93 -33.70
C ARG A 661 -21.21 15.39 -32.86
N ALA A 662 -21.38 14.90 -31.62
CA ALA A 662 -22.45 15.32 -30.73
C ALA A 662 -22.38 16.82 -30.35
N ARG A 663 -21.18 17.34 -30.04
CA ARG A 663 -20.94 18.77 -29.76
C ARG A 663 -21.30 19.63 -30.99
N VAL A 664 -20.88 19.24 -32.20
CA VAL A 664 -21.20 19.92 -33.46
C VAL A 664 -22.71 19.88 -33.75
N ILE A 665 -23.35 18.71 -33.64
CA ILE A 665 -24.79 18.55 -33.89
C ILE A 665 -25.58 19.50 -32.99
N LYS A 666 -25.30 19.51 -31.68
CA LYS A 666 -26.01 20.36 -30.72
C LYS A 666 -25.87 21.85 -31.03
N GLN A 667 -24.65 22.34 -31.26
CA GLN A 667 -24.44 23.77 -31.59
C GLN A 667 -25.10 24.16 -32.92
N PHE A 668 -25.23 23.22 -33.86
CA PHE A 668 -25.83 23.49 -35.16
C PHE A 668 -27.37 23.32 -35.16
N ASP A 669 -27.92 22.43 -34.33
CA ASP A 669 -29.35 22.32 -33.96
C ASP A 669 -29.85 23.68 -33.43
N GLU A 670 -29.16 24.21 -32.41
CA GLU A 670 -29.43 25.51 -31.80
C GLU A 670 -29.32 26.67 -32.81
N TYR A 671 -28.32 26.65 -33.69
CA TYR A 671 -28.13 27.67 -34.72
C TYR A 671 -29.24 27.64 -35.78
N LEU A 672 -29.55 26.49 -36.36
CA LEU A 672 -30.61 26.34 -37.36
C LEU A 672 -32.00 26.61 -36.76
N PHE A 673 -32.26 26.17 -35.53
CA PHE A 673 -33.52 26.43 -34.83
C PHE A 673 -33.78 27.93 -34.69
N ASN A 674 -32.79 28.69 -34.20
CA ASN A 674 -32.93 30.14 -34.08
C ASN A 674 -33.05 30.81 -35.45
N ARG A 675 -32.14 30.51 -36.39
CA ARG A 675 -32.04 31.22 -37.67
C ARG A 675 -33.09 30.85 -38.72
N ILE A 676 -33.84 29.76 -38.53
CA ILE A 676 -34.91 29.34 -39.45
C ILE A 676 -36.27 29.30 -38.75
N ILE A 677 -36.39 28.72 -37.55
CA ILE A 677 -37.72 28.53 -36.92
C ILE A 677 -38.17 29.77 -36.13
N ASN A 678 -37.26 30.57 -35.57
CA ASN A 678 -37.62 31.79 -34.84
C ASN A 678 -37.62 33.04 -35.74
N ASP A 679 -36.73 33.10 -36.73
CA ASP A 679 -36.57 34.26 -37.62
C ASP A 679 -37.55 34.33 -38.81
N TYR A 680 -38.18 33.21 -39.23
CA TYR A 680 -39.00 33.14 -40.45
C TYR A 680 -40.45 32.67 -40.23
N THR A 681 -41.36 33.16 -41.09
CA THR A 681 -42.74 32.67 -41.23
C THR A 681 -42.86 31.67 -42.38
N PHE A 682 -43.60 30.58 -42.16
CA PHE A 682 -43.80 29.50 -43.12
C PHE A 682 -45.19 29.57 -43.77
N ASN A 683 -45.31 29.10 -45.01
CA ASN A 683 -46.58 28.67 -45.59
C ASN A 683 -46.71 27.12 -45.57
N GLU A 684 -47.85 26.55 -46.01
CA GLU A 684 -48.07 25.08 -46.04
C GLU A 684 -46.98 24.34 -46.83
N GLY A 685 -46.54 24.93 -47.96
CA GLY A 685 -45.48 24.41 -48.81
C GLY A 685 -44.10 24.41 -48.14
N GLY A 686 -43.67 25.55 -47.62
CA GLY A 686 -42.37 25.70 -46.96
C GLY A 686 -42.27 24.90 -45.66
N ALA A 687 -43.36 24.78 -44.90
CA ALA A 687 -43.41 23.90 -43.75
C ALA A 687 -43.23 22.43 -44.16
N ALA A 688 -43.90 21.98 -45.22
CA ALA A 688 -43.76 20.62 -45.74
C ALA A 688 -42.38 20.35 -46.37
N GLN A 689 -41.79 21.31 -47.08
CA GLN A 689 -40.44 21.20 -47.65
C GLN A 689 -39.37 21.14 -46.55
N PHE A 690 -39.47 22.00 -45.53
CA PHE A 690 -38.57 21.96 -44.37
C PHE A 690 -38.68 20.63 -43.62
N LEU A 691 -39.91 20.10 -43.46
CA LEU A 691 -40.14 18.75 -42.93
C LEU A 691 -39.53 17.66 -43.83
N PHE A 692 -39.61 17.78 -45.15
CA PHE A 692 -39.01 16.84 -46.09
C PHE A 692 -37.48 16.84 -45.96
N ASP A 693 -36.84 18.02 -45.99
CA ASP A 693 -35.39 18.19 -45.83
C ASP A 693 -34.90 17.58 -44.51
N MET A 694 -35.62 17.83 -43.41
CA MET A 694 -35.29 17.27 -42.09
C MET A 694 -35.42 15.74 -42.06
N ASN A 695 -36.49 15.16 -42.63
CA ASN A 695 -36.75 13.71 -42.57
C ASN A 695 -36.03 12.89 -43.67
N ARG A 696 -35.48 13.52 -44.72
CA ARG A 696 -34.84 12.83 -45.86
C ARG A 696 -33.38 13.22 -46.12
N GLY A 697 -32.95 14.40 -45.67
CA GLY A 697 -31.57 14.87 -45.71
C GLY A 697 -30.92 14.77 -44.33
N TRP A 698 -31.31 15.65 -43.40
CA TRP A 698 -30.63 15.82 -42.11
C TRP A 698 -30.67 14.56 -41.22
N SER A 699 -31.82 13.89 -41.10
CA SER A 699 -31.98 12.64 -40.33
C SER A 699 -31.00 11.54 -40.73
N ARG A 700 -30.69 11.41 -42.04
CA ARG A 700 -29.82 10.34 -42.56
C ARG A 700 -28.35 10.51 -42.22
N ILE A 701 -27.90 11.73 -41.95
CA ILE A 701 -26.50 12.03 -41.59
C ILE A 701 -26.34 12.06 -40.06
N VAL A 702 -27.40 12.46 -39.33
CA VAL A 702 -27.36 12.76 -37.89
C VAL A 702 -28.11 11.73 -37.03
N ASN A 703 -28.75 10.73 -37.65
CA ASN A 703 -29.47 9.64 -37.00
C ASN A 703 -30.42 10.13 -35.87
N ASP A 704 -31.32 11.05 -36.23
CA ASP A 704 -32.30 11.72 -35.37
C ASP A 704 -31.76 12.52 -34.16
N SER A 705 -30.45 12.72 -34.02
CA SER A 705 -29.81 13.44 -32.88
C SER A 705 -30.11 14.95 -32.81
N PHE A 706 -30.86 15.53 -33.75
CA PHE A 706 -31.26 16.94 -33.79
C PHE A 706 -32.42 17.25 -32.82
N SER A 707 -32.10 17.33 -31.53
CA SER A 707 -33.05 17.40 -30.41
C SER A 707 -34.11 18.51 -30.47
N GLN A 708 -33.75 19.74 -30.83
CA GLN A 708 -34.64 20.91 -30.76
C GLN A 708 -35.50 21.00 -32.01
N LEU A 709 -34.89 20.77 -33.18
CA LEU A 709 -35.59 20.71 -34.47
C LEU A 709 -36.59 19.55 -34.50
N PHE A 710 -36.22 18.32 -34.12
CA PHE A 710 -37.08 17.14 -34.30
C PHE A 710 -38.27 17.10 -33.31
N ASN A 711 -38.09 17.58 -32.08
CA ASN A 711 -39.20 17.65 -31.13
C ASN A 711 -40.24 18.73 -31.52
N LYS A 712 -39.81 19.84 -32.15
CA LYS A 712 -40.75 20.87 -32.63
C LYS A 712 -41.42 20.49 -33.95
N THR A 713 -40.73 19.80 -34.86
CA THR A 713 -41.37 19.25 -36.09
C THR A 713 -42.39 18.15 -35.79
N LYS A 714 -42.15 17.28 -34.80
CA LYS A 714 -43.17 16.35 -34.28
C LYS A 714 -44.41 17.09 -33.75
N ARG A 715 -44.24 18.21 -33.03
CA ARG A 715 -45.38 19.07 -32.59
C ARG A 715 -46.11 19.74 -33.76
N ILE A 716 -45.41 20.21 -34.79
CA ILE A 716 -46.03 20.79 -36.00
C ILE A 716 -46.92 19.75 -36.71
N ARG A 717 -46.46 18.49 -36.80
CA ARG A 717 -47.27 17.37 -37.31
C ARG A 717 -48.59 17.18 -36.57
N GLY A 718 -48.61 17.37 -35.25
CA GLY A 718 -49.81 17.23 -34.41
C GLY A 718 -50.87 18.31 -34.62
N ASN A 719 -50.51 19.48 -35.17
CA ASN A 719 -51.44 20.60 -35.36
C ASN A 719 -52.15 20.61 -36.73
N LEU A 720 -51.84 19.67 -37.63
CA LEU A 720 -52.29 19.70 -39.03
C LEU A 720 -53.61 18.96 -39.31
N MET A 721 -54.07 18.06 -38.43
CA MET A 721 -55.37 17.38 -38.53
C MET A 721 -55.93 17.00 -37.15
N PRO A 722 -57.15 17.46 -36.76
CA PRO A 722 -57.84 16.96 -35.57
C PRO A 722 -58.63 15.67 -35.88
N SER A 723 -58.02 14.51 -35.63
CA SER A 723 -58.70 13.20 -35.65
C SER A 723 -58.07 12.25 -34.64
N LEU A 724 -58.84 11.31 -34.10
CA LEU A 724 -58.28 10.12 -33.46
C LEU A 724 -57.55 9.27 -34.52
N ALA A 725 -56.49 8.59 -34.09
CA ALA A 725 -55.85 7.53 -34.85
C ALA A 725 -56.55 6.19 -34.56
N SER A 726 -56.56 5.28 -35.55
CA SER A 726 -57.04 3.91 -35.33
C SER A 726 -56.05 3.14 -34.45
N MET A 727 -56.55 2.39 -33.47
CA MET A 727 -55.78 1.43 -32.70
C MET A 727 -56.21 0.01 -33.05
N ASN A 728 -55.24 -0.88 -33.29
CA ASN A 728 -55.47 -2.31 -33.37
C ASN A 728 -55.71 -2.85 -31.94
N PRO A 729 -56.82 -3.55 -31.67
CA PRO A 729 -57.03 -4.18 -30.36
C PRO A 729 -56.05 -5.35 -30.13
N PRO A 730 -55.68 -5.63 -28.87
CA PRO A 730 -55.06 -6.91 -28.50
C PRO A 730 -55.98 -8.10 -28.76
N THR A 731 -55.42 -9.32 -28.71
CA THR A 731 -56.18 -10.58 -28.79
C THR A 731 -57.31 -10.61 -27.76
N GLU A 732 -58.46 -11.20 -28.14
CA GLU A 732 -59.69 -11.30 -27.34
C GLU A 732 -60.27 -9.96 -26.85
N THR A 733 -59.82 -8.83 -27.41
CA THR A 733 -60.33 -7.49 -27.09
C THR A 733 -61.28 -6.98 -28.18
N LEU A 734 -62.34 -6.29 -27.76
CA LEU A 734 -63.30 -5.59 -28.61
C LEU A 734 -63.26 -4.08 -28.29
N LEU A 735 -62.78 -3.28 -29.24
CA LEU A 735 -62.81 -1.81 -29.16
C LEU A 735 -64.00 -1.26 -29.92
N ILE A 736 -64.73 -0.33 -29.30
CA ILE A 736 -65.95 0.28 -29.85
C ILE A 736 -65.83 1.80 -29.71
N TYR A 737 -65.99 2.50 -30.83
CA TYR A 737 -65.91 3.95 -30.94
C TYR A 737 -67.30 4.52 -31.22
N SER A 738 -67.66 5.60 -30.55
CA SER A 738 -68.99 6.24 -30.68
C SER A 738 -69.26 6.80 -32.08
N CYS A 739 -68.22 7.06 -32.88
CA CYS A 739 -68.29 7.50 -34.27
C CYS A 739 -67.12 6.89 -35.09
N GLY A 740 -67.28 6.82 -36.41
CA GLY A 740 -66.24 6.35 -37.33
C GLY A 740 -65.16 7.38 -37.62
N ALA A 741 -64.07 6.94 -38.25
CA ALA A 741 -62.98 7.82 -38.68
C ALA A 741 -63.50 8.94 -39.60
N GLY A 742 -63.18 10.20 -39.28
CA GLY A 742 -63.68 11.38 -40.00
C GLY A 742 -65.08 11.86 -39.59
N GLN A 743 -65.74 11.21 -38.62
CA GLN A 743 -66.99 11.67 -38.01
C GLN A 743 -66.76 12.19 -36.58
N GLY A 744 -67.60 13.13 -36.13
CA GLY A 744 -67.65 13.58 -34.74
C GLY A 744 -68.82 12.95 -33.98
N ALA A 745 -68.63 12.67 -32.70
CA ALA A 745 -69.72 12.24 -31.81
C ALA A 745 -70.63 13.42 -31.44
N LEU A 746 -71.95 13.20 -31.45
CA LEU A 746 -72.95 14.21 -31.09
C LEU A 746 -73.28 14.18 -29.59
N ASP A 747 -72.51 14.93 -28.81
CA ASP A 747 -72.75 15.16 -27.38
C ASP A 747 -73.67 16.39 -27.17
N ASP A 748 -74.93 16.29 -27.60
CA ASP A 748 -75.92 17.36 -27.38
C ASP A 748 -76.44 17.36 -25.93
N ALA A 749 -75.90 18.30 -25.14
CA ALA A 749 -76.25 18.52 -23.75
C ALA A 749 -77.73 18.93 -23.50
N GLN A 750 -78.52 19.23 -24.54
CA GLN A 750 -79.94 19.56 -24.39
C GLN A 750 -80.87 18.33 -24.45
N ILE A 751 -80.38 17.16 -24.88
CA ILE A 751 -81.22 15.98 -25.16
C ILE A 751 -81.22 14.96 -24.01
N GLY A 752 -80.20 14.94 -23.14
CA GLY A 752 -80.22 14.08 -21.95
C GLY A 752 -78.91 14.01 -21.16
N ARG A 753 -78.87 13.11 -20.17
CA ARG A 753 -77.69 12.86 -19.32
C ARG A 753 -76.57 12.08 -20.03
N ASN A 754 -76.91 11.33 -21.08
CA ASN A 754 -76.00 10.45 -21.81
C ASN A 754 -76.02 10.83 -23.30
N SER A 755 -74.90 10.68 -24.00
CA SER A 755 -74.83 10.82 -25.46
C SER A 755 -75.73 9.80 -26.18
N ILE A 756 -76.08 10.05 -27.44
CA ILE A 756 -76.98 9.19 -28.22
C ILE A 756 -76.45 7.75 -28.27
N PHE A 757 -75.15 7.57 -28.48
CA PHE A 757 -74.49 6.26 -28.47
C PHE A 757 -74.61 5.56 -27.11
N THR A 758 -74.22 6.21 -26.02
CA THR A 758 -74.28 5.62 -24.66
C THR A 758 -75.72 5.34 -24.22
N GLY A 759 -76.67 6.20 -24.60
CA GLY A 759 -78.10 6.03 -24.33
C GLY A 759 -78.71 4.82 -25.03
N THR A 760 -78.31 4.53 -26.27
CA THR A 760 -78.74 3.33 -27.00
C THR A 760 -78.04 2.07 -26.48
N LEU A 761 -76.71 2.12 -26.27
CA LEU A 761 -75.92 1.02 -25.70
C LEU A 761 -76.53 0.49 -24.38
N LEU A 762 -76.90 1.38 -23.46
CA LEU A 762 -77.49 1.02 -22.16
C LEU A 762 -78.88 0.38 -22.26
N LYS A 763 -79.69 0.70 -23.28
CA LYS A 763 -80.97 0.00 -23.53
C LYS A 763 -80.72 -1.43 -23.98
N CYS A 764 -79.83 -1.60 -24.95
CA CYS A 764 -79.60 -2.88 -25.60
C CYS A 764 -78.92 -3.90 -24.66
N ILE A 765 -77.96 -3.47 -23.82
CA ILE A 765 -77.21 -4.34 -22.89
C ILE A 765 -78.12 -5.17 -21.96
N GLN A 766 -79.35 -4.72 -21.69
CA GLN A 766 -80.31 -5.43 -20.82
C GLN A 766 -81.05 -6.60 -21.52
N THR A 767 -80.72 -6.93 -22.77
CA THR A 767 -81.42 -7.95 -23.57
C THR A 767 -80.85 -9.35 -23.31
N SER A 768 -81.63 -10.26 -22.71
CA SER A 768 -81.19 -11.63 -22.39
C SER A 768 -81.11 -12.55 -23.62
N GLY A 769 -79.96 -13.19 -23.79
CA GLY A 769 -79.71 -14.24 -24.78
C GLY A 769 -79.39 -13.74 -26.21
N GLU A 770 -79.08 -12.46 -26.42
CA GLU A 770 -78.48 -11.97 -27.67
C GLU A 770 -76.94 -11.89 -27.52
N ASP A 771 -76.21 -12.25 -28.59
CA ASP A 771 -74.75 -12.10 -28.68
C ASP A 771 -74.36 -10.62 -28.84
N PHE A 772 -73.23 -10.21 -28.26
CA PHE A 772 -72.84 -8.80 -28.16
C PHE A 772 -72.39 -8.17 -29.49
N GLU A 773 -71.80 -8.93 -30.42
CA GLU A 773 -71.52 -8.42 -31.78
C GLU A 773 -72.82 -8.15 -32.57
N SER A 774 -73.81 -9.02 -32.38
CA SER A 774 -75.17 -8.87 -32.92
C SER A 774 -75.88 -7.66 -32.30
N LEU A 775 -75.77 -7.49 -30.97
CA LEU A 775 -76.28 -6.34 -30.24
C LEU A 775 -75.66 -5.02 -30.74
N LEU A 776 -74.37 -5.02 -31.05
CA LEU A 776 -73.67 -3.83 -31.55
C LEU A 776 -74.07 -3.44 -32.97
N MET A 777 -74.48 -4.40 -33.82
CA MET A 777 -75.07 -4.03 -35.13
C MET A 777 -76.38 -3.26 -34.95
N LYS A 778 -77.21 -3.69 -34.00
CA LYS A 778 -78.49 -3.04 -33.63
C LYS A 778 -78.25 -1.63 -33.10
N ILE A 779 -77.26 -1.46 -32.21
CA ILE A 779 -76.83 -0.15 -31.69
C ILE A 779 -76.31 0.77 -32.81
N THR A 780 -75.45 0.27 -33.72
CA THR A 780 -74.95 1.07 -34.86
C THR A 780 -76.08 1.51 -35.78
N CYS A 781 -77.09 0.65 -36.05
CA CYS A 781 -78.28 1.05 -36.80
C CYS A 781 -79.13 2.10 -36.07
N GLU A 782 -79.48 1.86 -34.80
CA GLU A 782 -80.31 2.80 -34.02
C GLU A 782 -79.63 4.18 -33.86
N VAL A 783 -78.31 4.24 -33.67
CA VAL A 783 -77.56 5.52 -33.56
C VAL A 783 -77.44 6.21 -34.93
N ARG A 784 -77.17 5.47 -36.02
CA ARG A 784 -77.17 6.02 -37.39
C ARG A 784 -78.53 6.63 -37.72
N ASP A 785 -79.60 5.89 -37.46
CA ASP A 785 -80.96 6.27 -37.86
C ASP A 785 -81.49 7.42 -36.99
N ALA A 786 -81.15 7.45 -35.70
CA ALA A 786 -81.45 8.58 -34.80
C ALA A 786 -80.65 9.87 -35.12
N THR A 787 -79.49 9.75 -35.79
CA THR A 787 -78.65 10.90 -36.19
C THR A 787 -78.70 11.21 -37.69
N GLY A 788 -79.65 10.63 -38.43
CA GLY A 788 -79.81 10.85 -39.87
C GLY A 788 -78.59 10.45 -40.72
N GLY A 789 -77.74 9.56 -40.21
CA GLY A 789 -76.48 9.14 -40.83
C GLY A 789 -75.24 9.96 -40.46
N PHE A 790 -75.37 11.00 -39.64
CA PHE A 790 -74.22 11.84 -39.25
C PHE A 790 -73.21 11.11 -38.35
N GLN A 791 -73.69 10.26 -37.45
CA GLN A 791 -72.87 9.48 -36.53
C GLN A 791 -73.10 7.97 -36.72
N VAL A 792 -72.06 7.26 -37.14
CA VAL A 792 -72.05 5.80 -37.30
C VAL A 792 -71.02 5.22 -36.33
N PRO A 793 -71.43 4.53 -35.25
CA PRO A 793 -70.50 3.86 -34.35
C PRO A 793 -69.67 2.80 -35.07
N TYR A 794 -68.37 2.78 -34.79
CA TYR A 794 -67.37 1.91 -35.43
C TYR A 794 -66.79 0.92 -34.40
N ARG A 795 -66.39 -0.28 -34.84
CA ARG A 795 -65.83 -1.32 -33.95
C ARG A 795 -64.68 -2.06 -34.60
N THR A 796 -63.75 -2.52 -33.76
CA THR A 796 -62.64 -3.41 -34.14
C THR A 796 -62.60 -4.55 -33.12
N SER A 797 -62.67 -5.79 -33.60
CA SER A 797 -62.84 -6.99 -32.78
C SER A 797 -61.75 -8.01 -33.04
N CYS A 798 -61.16 -8.55 -31.99
CA CYS A 798 -60.31 -9.75 -32.01
C CYS A 798 -60.88 -10.85 -31.11
N LEU A 799 -62.21 -10.88 -30.94
CA LEU A 799 -62.92 -11.92 -30.18
C LEU A 799 -62.90 -13.27 -30.91
N THR A 800 -62.57 -14.33 -30.17
CA THR A 800 -62.47 -15.73 -30.61
C THR A 800 -63.80 -16.50 -30.47
N GLY A 801 -64.76 -15.96 -29.71
CA GLY A 801 -66.05 -16.59 -29.42
C GLY A 801 -67.18 -15.58 -29.20
N LYS A 802 -68.42 -16.09 -29.10
CA LYS A 802 -69.63 -15.29 -28.85
C LYS A 802 -69.69 -14.83 -27.40
N VAL A 803 -70.09 -13.59 -27.18
CA VAL A 803 -70.15 -12.97 -25.83
C VAL A 803 -71.60 -12.63 -25.50
N PHE A 804 -72.12 -13.20 -24.42
CA PHE A 804 -73.48 -12.95 -23.94
C PHE A 804 -73.42 -12.19 -22.61
N LEU A 805 -73.90 -10.93 -22.59
CA LEU A 805 -73.86 -10.10 -21.37
C LEU A 805 -74.95 -10.47 -20.35
N VAL A 806 -76.01 -11.14 -20.80
CA VAL A 806 -77.08 -11.67 -19.96
C VAL A 806 -77.48 -13.03 -20.53
N GLU A 807 -77.10 -14.11 -19.84
CA GLU A 807 -77.38 -15.49 -20.26
C GLU A 807 -78.88 -15.82 -20.24
N LYS A 808 -79.23 -16.97 -20.83
CA LYS A 808 -80.59 -17.53 -20.88
C LYS A 808 -80.61 -18.83 -20.07
N PRO A 809 -81.61 -19.06 -19.19
CA PRO A 809 -81.70 -20.31 -18.43
C PRO A 809 -81.92 -21.51 -19.38
N ILE A 810 -81.17 -22.59 -19.13
CA ILE A 810 -81.10 -23.78 -19.97
C ILE A 810 -82.22 -24.77 -19.59
N PRO A 811 -83.03 -25.28 -20.54
CA PRO A 811 -83.87 -26.47 -20.36
C PRO A 811 -83.07 -27.77 -20.60
N ASP A 812 -83.49 -28.87 -19.97
CA ASP A 812 -82.78 -30.15 -19.95
C ASP A 812 -82.58 -30.85 -21.32
N ALA A 813 -81.63 -31.78 -21.33
CA ALA A 813 -81.12 -32.48 -22.52
C ALA A 813 -82.05 -33.55 -23.10
N ASN A 814 -81.90 -33.81 -24.42
CA ASN A 814 -81.70 -35.15 -25.00
C ASN A 814 -81.49 -35.10 -26.54
N ASP A 815 -81.22 -36.29 -27.10
CA ASP A 815 -81.31 -36.72 -28.51
C ASP A 815 -80.20 -36.32 -29.54
N ASP A 816 -79.36 -37.34 -29.80
CA ASP A 816 -78.99 -37.90 -31.11
C ASP A 816 -77.98 -37.24 -32.11
N LEU A 817 -76.77 -37.82 -32.08
CA LEU A 817 -75.87 -38.17 -33.20
C LEU A 817 -76.61 -38.92 -34.35
N PRO A 818 -76.12 -39.01 -35.63
CA PRO A 818 -74.78 -39.59 -35.95
C PRO A 818 -74.08 -39.23 -37.29
N SER A 819 -72.88 -39.82 -37.49
CA SER A 819 -72.20 -40.23 -38.77
C SER A 819 -71.93 -39.16 -39.86
N SER A 820 -70.74 -39.03 -40.49
CA SER A 820 -69.88 -40.03 -41.16
C SER A 820 -70.54 -40.66 -42.41
N ASP A 821 -69.88 -40.91 -43.54
CA ASP A 821 -68.49 -40.75 -44.00
C ASP A 821 -68.51 -40.26 -45.47
N ASP A 822 -67.39 -39.74 -46.02
CA ASP A 822 -66.69 -40.39 -47.16
C ASP A 822 -65.41 -39.65 -47.62
N ARG A 823 -64.63 -40.30 -48.48
CA ARG A 823 -63.38 -39.80 -49.09
C ARG A 823 -63.52 -39.80 -50.62
N ASP A 824 -62.89 -38.86 -51.36
CA ASP A 824 -61.73 -39.16 -52.23
C ASP A 824 -61.30 -38.04 -53.23
N ILE A 825 -60.06 -38.17 -53.74
CA ILE A 825 -59.54 -37.75 -55.07
C ILE A 825 -59.40 -36.23 -55.41
N LYS A 826 -58.18 -35.74 -55.15
CA LYS A 826 -57.20 -35.12 -56.11
C LYS A 826 -57.50 -33.86 -56.98
N VAL A 827 -56.64 -32.86 -56.74
CA VAL A 827 -55.70 -32.19 -57.70
C VAL A 827 -56.11 -30.89 -58.44
N THR A 828 -55.18 -29.91 -58.37
CA THR A 828 -55.11 -28.58 -59.04
C THR A 828 -56.23 -27.58 -58.71
N SER A 829 -55.94 -26.31 -58.45
CA SER A 829 -54.85 -25.48 -59.01
C SER A 829 -54.31 -24.40 -58.05
N THR A 830 -53.16 -23.85 -58.45
CA THR A 830 -52.41 -22.69 -57.92
C THR A 830 -53.21 -21.51 -57.36
N ILE A 831 -52.70 -20.88 -56.29
CA ILE A 831 -52.25 -19.47 -56.22
C ILE A 831 -51.70 -19.14 -54.81
N ASP A 832 -50.59 -18.38 -54.78
CA ASP A 832 -49.96 -17.53 -53.75
C ASP A 832 -50.06 -17.93 -52.26
N GLU A 833 -48.98 -18.28 -51.54
CA GLU A 833 -47.86 -17.43 -51.05
C GLU A 833 -48.19 -16.59 -49.80
N GLU A 834 -47.45 -16.87 -48.71
CA GLU A 834 -47.26 -16.05 -47.48
C GLU A 834 -48.54 -15.78 -46.63
N GLU A 835 -48.51 -15.63 -45.30
CA GLU A 835 -47.44 -15.61 -44.30
C GLU A 835 -48.06 -15.97 -42.92
N ASN A 836 -47.35 -16.66 -42.02
CA ASN A 836 -47.08 -16.20 -40.64
C ASN A 836 -46.51 -17.27 -39.70
N GLU A 837 -45.76 -16.79 -38.71
CA GLU A 837 -45.13 -17.58 -37.65
C GLU A 837 -46.05 -17.81 -36.44
N LEU A 838 -45.89 -19.01 -35.86
CA LEU A 838 -45.70 -19.27 -34.42
C LEU A 838 -46.46 -18.45 -33.35
N VAL A 839 -47.20 -19.22 -32.53
CA VAL A 839 -47.13 -19.23 -31.05
C VAL A 839 -47.86 -18.12 -30.27
N GLN A 840 -48.81 -18.57 -29.46
CA GLN A 840 -48.87 -18.23 -28.03
C GLN A 840 -48.60 -19.52 -27.22
N VAL A 841 -47.81 -19.55 -26.14
CA VAL A 841 -47.86 -18.74 -24.89
C VAL A 841 -49.11 -19.17 -24.09
N ASP A 842 -49.04 -19.72 -22.87
CA ASP A 842 -47.90 -19.79 -21.93
C ASP A 842 -48.11 -20.82 -20.80
N ASN A 843 -47.10 -21.01 -19.94
CA ASN A 843 -47.23 -21.37 -18.49
C ASN A 843 -47.88 -22.76 -18.13
N ASN A 844 -47.53 -23.47 -17.04
CA ASN A 844 -46.79 -23.12 -15.83
C ASN A 844 -46.40 -24.38 -14.99
N LEU A 845 -45.80 -24.16 -13.81
CA LEU A 845 -45.93 -24.96 -12.57
C LEU A 845 -45.22 -26.34 -12.43
N CYS A 846 -44.03 -26.25 -11.79
CA CYS A 846 -43.79 -26.74 -10.41
C CYS A 846 -43.31 -28.18 -10.09
N LEU A 847 -42.45 -28.20 -9.05
CA LEU A 847 -42.23 -29.23 -8.02
C LEU A 847 -41.38 -30.48 -8.32
N ASN A 848 -40.23 -30.50 -7.61
CA ASN A 848 -39.84 -31.54 -6.62
C ASN A 848 -38.95 -32.75 -6.98
N LEU A 849 -37.91 -32.86 -6.12
CA LEU A 849 -37.41 -34.06 -5.42
C LEU A 849 -36.56 -35.10 -6.18
N ASP A 850 -35.32 -35.18 -5.69
CA ASP A 850 -34.65 -36.39 -5.18
C ASP A 850 -34.18 -37.52 -6.11
N ASN A 851 -32.86 -37.78 -5.98
CA ASN A 851 -32.22 -39.10 -5.87
C ASN A 851 -32.20 -40.03 -7.11
N SER A 852 -31.14 -40.81 -7.34
CA SER A 852 -29.78 -40.87 -6.78
C SER A 852 -28.93 -41.86 -7.60
N THR A 853 -27.62 -41.95 -7.32
CA THR A 853 -26.73 -43.15 -7.46
C THR A 853 -26.62 -43.86 -8.83
N ASP A 854 -25.46 -44.34 -9.29
CA ASP A 854 -24.04 -44.24 -8.93
C ASP A 854 -23.23 -44.70 -10.18
N ASP A 855 -21.89 -44.68 -10.10
CA ASP A 855 -20.85 -45.50 -10.79
C ASP A 855 -21.24 -46.42 -11.99
N ASP A 856 -20.39 -46.64 -13.02
CA ASP A 856 -18.96 -46.98 -12.92
C ASP A 856 -18.24 -47.01 -14.30
N MET A 857 -16.92 -47.22 -14.27
CA MET A 857 -16.03 -47.76 -15.30
C MET A 857 -15.55 -46.88 -16.47
N SER A 858 -14.44 -47.33 -17.06
CA SER A 858 -13.54 -46.59 -17.94
C SER A 858 -12.85 -47.50 -18.98
N ILE A 859 -12.00 -46.90 -19.84
CA ILE A 859 -10.93 -47.54 -20.67
C ILE A 859 -11.34 -48.13 -22.05
N GLN A 860 -10.80 -47.49 -23.10
CA GLN A 860 -10.44 -48.01 -24.46
C GLN A 860 -11.58 -48.52 -25.38
N ASP A 861 -11.47 -48.52 -26.72
CA ASP A 861 -10.27 -48.69 -27.56
C ASP A 861 -10.34 -48.07 -29.00
N ASN A 862 -9.23 -48.18 -29.75
CA ASN A 862 -8.91 -47.72 -31.13
C ASN A 862 -9.94 -48.12 -32.22
N SER A 863 -10.06 -47.46 -33.39
CA SER A 863 -9.12 -47.35 -34.56
C SER A 863 -9.91 -46.75 -35.77
N THR A 864 -9.55 -46.63 -37.08
CA THR A 864 -8.44 -46.90 -38.04
C THR A 864 -8.65 -45.88 -39.21
N VAL A 865 -7.82 -44.86 -39.49
CA VAL A 865 -6.54 -44.80 -40.28
C VAL A 865 -6.61 -45.20 -41.77
N GLN A 866 -6.16 -44.30 -42.68
CA GLN A 866 -5.46 -44.49 -44.01
C GLN A 866 -5.74 -43.31 -44.98
N SER A 867 -4.89 -42.89 -45.93
CA SER A 867 -3.52 -43.32 -46.34
C SER A 867 -2.77 -42.25 -47.21
N TYR A 868 -1.42 -42.29 -47.18
CA TYR A 868 -0.34 -41.99 -48.19
C TYR A 868 -0.57 -41.04 -49.42
N SER A 869 0.44 -40.44 -50.09
CA SER A 869 1.89 -40.74 -50.25
C SER A 869 2.78 -39.48 -50.53
N ALA A 870 4.10 -39.67 -50.72
CA ALA A 870 5.11 -38.61 -50.97
C ALA A 870 5.99 -38.88 -52.22
N VAL A 871 6.80 -37.89 -52.66
CA VAL A 871 7.84 -37.98 -53.71
C VAL A 871 9.06 -37.10 -53.36
N GLN A 872 10.27 -37.50 -53.80
CA GLN A 872 11.57 -36.78 -53.66
C GLN A 872 12.19 -36.48 -55.04
N THR A 873 13.12 -35.51 -55.11
CA THR A 873 14.31 -35.39 -56.02
C THR A 873 15.00 -34.03 -55.75
N SER A 874 16.29 -33.78 -55.98
CA SER A 874 17.50 -34.63 -56.19
C SER A 874 18.77 -33.76 -55.97
N GLU A 875 19.95 -34.39 -55.92
CA GLU A 875 21.27 -33.73 -55.80
C GLU A 875 21.78 -33.15 -57.15
N ASP A 876 22.87 -32.36 -57.10
CA ASP A 876 24.03 -32.46 -58.00
C ASP A 876 25.24 -31.72 -57.37
N ASP A 877 26.43 -32.31 -57.49
CA ASP A 877 27.73 -31.81 -56.98
C ASP A 877 28.64 -31.32 -58.13
N GLU A 878 29.58 -30.41 -57.86
CA GLU A 878 30.85 -30.34 -58.60
C GLU A 878 31.99 -29.80 -57.72
N SER A 879 33.21 -30.32 -57.89
CA SER A 879 34.39 -30.04 -57.05
C SER A 879 35.48 -29.25 -57.77
N ASP A 880 36.39 -28.59 -57.03
CA ASP A 880 37.81 -29.00 -57.04
C ASP A 880 38.74 -28.20 -56.09
N ASP A 881 39.55 -28.99 -55.38
CA ASP A 881 40.95 -28.85 -54.95
C ASP A 881 41.59 -27.58 -54.33
N SER A 882 42.22 -27.85 -53.17
CA SER A 882 43.63 -27.53 -52.81
C SER A 882 44.02 -26.26 -52.01
N ASP A 883 44.80 -26.53 -50.95
CA ASP A 883 45.88 -25.77 -50.29
C ASP A 883 45.98 -24.24 -50.39
N LEU A 884 46.06 -23.58 -49.22
CA LEU A 884 47.35 -23.00 -48.75
C LEU A 884 47.34 -22.54 -47.27
N LYS A 885 48.54 -22.17 -46.79
CA LYS A 885 48.88 -21.60 -45.47
C LYS A 885 48.74 -20.05 -45.50
N ASP A 886 48.88 -19.27 -44.43
CA ASP A 886 49.49 -19.45 -43.09
C ASP A 886 48.60 -18.94 -41.94
#